data_AF-A0A2W1UDQ2-F1
#
_entry.id   AF-A0A2W1UDQ2-F1
#
_cell.length_a   1.000
_cell.length_b   1.000
_cell.length_c   1.000
_cell.angle_alpha   90.00
_cell.angle_beta   90.00
_cell.angle_gamma   90.00
#
_symmetry.space_group_name_H-M   'P 1'
#
loop_
_entity.id
_entity.type
_entity.pdbx_description
1 polymer ?
#
loop_
_entity_poly.entity_id
_entity_poly.type
_entity_poly.pdbx_seq_one_letter_code
_entity_poly.pdbx_strand_id
1 'polypeptide(L)'
;MSSSTTGSSTTGSSTTGSSTTGTTGAVLPTIRPFPGSDPVADPAAVVTGDHWRITVLDAGAFRIEWSDDGGFEDRASTFAMRRRLPVPAFTVERTAVADGTGTAAGVVVTTDRARLRYDGRPFSPSGLVVETTGPDANRWRWGQEPRDLGGTGRTLDDVDGRMPLEPGILARDGITALDDSESFLFADDGWIGTRVPGRRDVTVFAYGRDYDAALRTYHAVSGPPSRMPRWALGNWWSRYHPYSDTSYLELLDRFADEHLPFSVAVIDMDWHRVDSVPPRFGNGWTGYSWEPSLFPDPRAFLAELHRRGMRTTLNLHPADGVRAFEDAYPAVARAMGVDPESEQPIPFDPTDRRFLRAYFEQLHRPLEEQGVDFWWIDWQQGRETELPGVDPLWLLNHFHLLDSARHAASGDADARGDDGAETATATAEDGAPAPAPVDGMTFSRYAGPGSHRYAVGFSGDAVVSWASLAFQPEFTATAANIGYPWWSHDIGGHTRGVRDDELATRWVQFGVFSPIMRLHSANNPFIRKEPWVFPAEARAAMGEALRFRHRLVPYLHTMNHGTAEGTALVRPMYHLEPRRDEAYRVPNTYAFGSELLVAPIVTPRDPVSRHGVARAWLPPGTWTDVFTGTVYAGDRFVDLHRTLDTVPVLLRAGGILPLAAADQLDATVNPTAFEVLVAPGAPGEFTLVEDHEGEGSRTARTRLTWDPAHAEFRVHATTGALDVVPAHRDWRITFLAAPADGQPTSARAADRFSVDLSVDSASGGSVTLVGAPVVGVDAREAVRRVLEGAQAGNPEKLEAWEVVAKDLPRADRIVELGTVGLPDALRDVVVELLGSVHPGESAPAGR
;
A
#
# COMPACT_ATOMS: atom_id res chain seq x y z
N MET A 1 -23.02 -18.72 -84.56
CA MET A 1 -21.76 -19.12 -85.21
C MET A 1 -20.62 -18.60 -84.36
N SER A 2 -19.74 -19.52 -83.94
CA SER A 2 -18.33 -19.35 -83.51
C SER A 2 -17.92 -18.17 -82.59
N SER A 3 -17.79 -18.51 -81.31
CA SER A 3 -16.54 -18.54 -80.50
C SER A 3 -15.51 -17.39 -80.51
N SER A 4 -15.22 -16.95 -79.27
CA SER A 4 -13.90 -16.71 -78.62
C SER A 4 -13.00 -15.56 -79.13
N THR A 5 -12.31 -14.75 -78.31
CA THR A 5 -11.58 -15.05 -77.07
C THR A 5 -11.15 -13.75 -76.32
N THR A 6 -11.11 -13.82 -74.98
CA THR A 6 -10.19 -13.18 -73.98
C THR A 6 -10.06 -11.64 -73.81
N GLY A 7 -10.40 -11.14 -72.61
CA GLY A 7 -9.40 -11.03 -71.52
C GLY A 7 -9.03 -9.65 -70.94
N SER A 8 -9.53 -9.38 -69.72
CA SER A 8 -8.93 -8.63 -68.59
C SER A 8 -9.00 -7.08 -68.46
N SER A 9 -9.86 -6.70 -67.49
CA SER A 9 -9.63 -5.84 -66.32
C SER A 9 -9.66 -4.31 -66.38
N THR A 10 -10.15 -3.81 -65.23
CA THR A 10 -10.16 -2.47 -64.63
C THR A 10 -11.35 -1.56 -64.91
N THR A 11 -12.18 -1.46 -63.87
CA THR A 11 -13.39 -0.66 -63.70
C THR A 11 -13.08 0.72 -63.12
N GLY A 12 -13.78 1.74 -63.62
CA GLY A 12 -13.79 3.11 -63.12
C GLY A 12 -15.21 3.67 -63.05
N SER A 13 -15.51 4.26 -61.90
CA SER A 13 -16.75 4.85 -61.38
C SER A 13 -17.22 6.14 -62.07
N SER A 14 -18.52 6.45 -61.99
CA SER A 14 -19.01 7.79 -61.56
C SER A 14 -20.53 7.85 -61.27
N THR A 15 -20.88 8.15 -60.00
CA THR A 15 -21.87 9.15 -59.46
C THR A 15 -23.33 9.22 -59.99
N THR A 16 -24.41 9.46 -59.21
CA THR A 16 -24.67 10.39 -58.08
C THR A 16 -25.90 10.02 -57.22
N GLY A 17 -25.80 10.15 -55.88
CA GLY A 17 -26.68 10.99 -55.04
C GLY A 17 -27.96 10.45 -54.36
N SER A 18 -27.88 10.10 -53.06
CA SER A 18 -28.96 10.31 -52.05
C SER A 18 -28.33 10.32 -50.65
N SER A 19 -28.68 11.33 -49.85
CA SER A 19 -28.15 11.59 -48.50
C SER A 19 -28.82 10.72 -47.43
N THR A 20 -28.02 9.98 -46.67
CA THR A 20 -28.41 9.43 -45.36
C THR A 20 -27.36 9.86 -44.32
N THR A 21 -27.83 10.58 -43.31
CA THR A 21 -27.11 10.91 -42.08
C THR A 21 -26.75 9.63 -41.34
N GLY A 22 -25.46 9.28 -41.34
CA GLY A 22 -24.91 8.17 -40.57
C GLY A 22 -24.61 8.60 -39.15
N THR A 23 -25.36 8.07 -38.18
CA THR A 23 -25.00 8.03 -36.77
C THR A 23 -23.76 7.15 -36.65
N THR A 24 -22.58 7.75 -36.47
CA THR A 24 -21.39 7.05 -36.01
C THR A 24 -21.60 6.70 -34.54
N GLY A 25 -22.24 5.56 -34.27
CA GLY A 25 -22.19 4.94 -32.96
C GLY A 25 -20.75 4.57 -32.69
N ALA A 26 -20.10 5.31 -31.79
CA ALA A 26 -18.82 4.90 -31.23
C ALA A 26 -19.03 3.52 -30.59
N VAL A 27 -18.46 2.50 -31.22
CA VAL A 27 -18.34 1.15 -30.65
C VAL A 27 -17.46 1.31 -29.41
N LEU A 28 -17.97 0.89 -28.24
CA LEU A 28 -17.18 0.85 -27.02
C LEU A 28 -15.85 0.15 -27.31
N PRO A 29 -14.71 0.64 -26.82
CA PRO A 29 -13.52 -0.19 -26.79
C PRO A 29 -13.92 -1.50 -26.12
N THR A 30 -13.53 -2.64 -26.71
CA THR A 30 -13.73 -3.95 -26.09
C THR A 30 -13.08 -3.86 -24.72
N ILE A 31 -13.89 -3.77 -23.66
CA ILE A 31 -13.41 -3.67 -22.29
C ILE A 31 -12.79 -5.02 -22.03
N ARG A 32 -11.48 -5.17 -22.17
CA ARG A 32 -10.83 -6.41 -21.72
C ARG A 32 -10.80 -6.36 -20.19
N PRO A 33 -11.07 -7.46 -19.49
CA PRO A 33 -11.20 -7.49 -18.03
C PRO A 33 -9.95 -7.01 -17.27
N PHE A 34 -8.82 -6.88 -17.96
CA PHE A 34 -7.72 -5.97 -17.66
C PHE A 34 -6.79 -5.99 -18.89
N PRO A 35 -6.01 -4.95 -19.21
CA PRO A 35 -4.89 -5.10 -20.13
C PRO A 35 -3.97 -6.25 -19.68
N GLY A 36 -3.89 -7.33 -20.48
CA GLY A 36 -3.08 -8.52 -20.19
C GLY A 36 -3.71 -9.59 -19.30
N SER A 37 -5.04 -9.61 -19.17
CA SER A 37 -5.76 -10.82 -18.71
C SER A 37 -5.48 -12.00 -19.64
N ASP A 38 -5.21 -13.18 -19.09
CA ASP A 38 -5.04 -14.44 -19.83
C ASP A 38 -5.61 -15.60 -19.01
N PRO A 39 -6.95 -15.70 -18.91
CA PRO A 39 -7.61 -16.53 -17.90
C PRO A 39 -7.69 -18.01 -18.28
N VAL A 40 -7.28 -18.37 -19.50
CA VAL A 40 -7.28 -19.76 -19.99
C VAL A 40 -5.92 -20.38 -19.71
N ALA A 41 -5.88 -21.45 -18.92
CA ALA A 41 -4.64 -22.12 -18.58
C ALA A 41 -3.90 -22.69 -19.79
N ASP A 42 -2.58 -22.86 -19.65
CA ASP A 42 -1.82 -23.66 -20.62
C ASP A 42 -2.32 -25.12 -20.57
N PRO A 43 -2.70 -25.73 -21.71
CA PRO A 43 -3.20 -27.11 -21.73
C PRO A 43 -2.22 -28.13 -21.12
N ALA A 44 -0.91 -27.88 -21.19
CA ALA A 44 0.10 -28.76 -20.60
C ALA A 44 0.12 -28.71 -19.06
N ALA A 45 -0.47 -27.68 -18.44
CA ALA A 45 -0.63 -27.57 -16.99
C ALA A 45 -1.92 -28.24 -16.47
N VAL A 46 -2.78 -28.76 -17.37
CA VAL A 46 -4.14 -29.21 -17.02
C VAL A 46 -4.22 -30.73 -16.97
N VAL A 47 -4.84 -31.24 -15.91
CA VAL A 47 -5.17 -32.66 -15.71
C VAL A 47 -6.68 -32.78 -15.48
N THR A 48 -7.37 -33.61 -16.26
CA THR A 48 -8.84 -33.71 -16.23
C THR A 48 -9.34 -35.10 -15.85
N GLY A 49 -10.58 -35.14 -15.36
CA GLY A 49 -11.49 -36.28 -15.33
C GLY A 49 -12.89 -35.85 -15.75
N ASP A 50 -13.88 -36.73 -15.61
CA ASP A 50 -15.25 -36.47 -16.13
C ASP A 50 -15.95 -35.28 -15.47
N HIS A 51 -15.73 -35.10 -14.16
CA HIS A 51 -16.39 -34.07 -13.34
C HIS A 51 -15.42 -33.11 -12.66
N TRP A 52 -14.13 -33.22 -12.97
CA TRP A 52 -13.11 -32.44 -12.28
C TRP A 52 -11.96 -32.03 -13.19
N ARG A 53 -11.34 -30.91 -12.84
CA ARG A 53 -10.16 -30.37 -13.52
C ARG A 53 -9.16 -29.87 -12.49
N ILE A 54 -7.89 -30.18 -12.70
CA ILE A 54 -6.77 -29.65 -11.92
C ILE A 54 -5.91 -28.84 -12.88
N THR A 55 -5.57 -27.62 -12.51
CA THR A 55 -4.55 -26.81 -13.17
C THR A 55 -3.38 -26.63 -12.21
N VAL A 56 -2.18 -27.00 -12.63
CA VAL A 56 -0.94 -26.74 -11.87
C VAL A 56 -0.46 -25.34 -12.23
N LEU A 57 -0.82 -24.35 -11.41
CA LEU A 57 -0.54 -22.93 -11.66
C LEU A 57 0.92 -22.56 -11.35
N ASP A 58 1.50 -23.23 -10.36
CA ASP A 58 2.89 -23.12 -9.94
C ASP A 58 3.27 -24.41 -9.19
N ALA A 59 4.55 -24.64 -8.95
CA ALA A 59 5.04 -25.77 -8.15
C ALA A 59 4.33 -25.87 -6.79
N GLY A 60 3.99 -24.74 -6.17
CA GLY A 60 3.26 -24.66 -4.91
C GLY A 60 1.79 -24.30 -5.04
N ALA A 61 1.17 -24.32 -6.23
CA ALA A 61 -0.22 -23.90 -6.36
C ALA A 61 -1.03 -24.73 -7.35
N PHE A 62 -2.19 -25.19 -6.87
CA PHE A 62 -3.11 -26.04 -7.62
C PHE A 62 -4.49 -25.39 -7.61
N ARG A 63 -5.06 -25.17 -8.80
CA ARG A 63 -6.49 -24.90 -8.94
C ARG A 63 -7.20 -26.23 -9.15
N ILE A 64 -8.22 -26.49 -8.35
CA ILE A 64 -9.04 -27.70 -8.40
C ILE A 64 -10.50 -27.28 -8.59
N GLU A 65 -11.10 -27.83 -9.64
CA GLU A 65 -12.50 -27.63 -9.97
C GLU A 65 -13.28 -28.94 -9.83
N TRP A 66 -14.49 -28.84 -9.28
CA TRP A 66 -15.51 -29.88 -9.34
C TRP A 66 -16.74 -29.35 -10.06
N SER A 67 -17.38 -30.19 -10.86
CA SER A 67 -18.56 -29.81 -11.62
C SER A 67 -19.56 -30.95 -11.76
N ASP A 68 -20.78 -30.73 -11.27
CA ASP A 68 -21.88 -31.70 -11.37
C ASP A 68 -22.29 -31.99 -12.83
N ASP A 69 -22.13 -31.01 -13.72
CA ASP A 69 -22.48 -31.11 -15.15
C ASP A 69 -21.29 -31.42 -16.07
N GLY A 70 -20.08 -31.54 -15.51
CA GLY A 70 -18.83 -31.81 -16.25
C GLY A 70 -18.26 -30.60 -16.99
N GLY A 71 -18.89 -29.42 -16.91
CA GLY A 71 -18.35 -28.18 -17.48
C GLY A 71 -17.44 -27.44 -16.51
N PHE A 72 -16.45 -26.71 -17.02
CA PHE A 72 -15.46 -25.98 -16.22
C PHE A 72 -15.45 -24.48 -16.52
N GLU A 73 -14.76 -23.69 -15.70
CA GLU A 73 -14.73 -22.23 -15.81
C GLU A 73 -13.37 -21.73 -16.30
N ASP A 74 -13.33 -21.10 -17.47
CA ASP A 74 -12.12 -20.54 -18.06
C ASP A 74 -12.15 -19.02 -18.18
N ARG A 75 -13.30 -18.39 -17.87
CA ARG A 75 -13.40 -16.94 -17.79
C ARG A 75 -12.62 -16.40 -16.60
N ALA A 76 -12.21 -15.14 -16.72
CA ALA A 76 -11.56 -14.44 -15.62
C ALA A 76 -12.56 -14.25 -14.46
N SER A 77 -12.09 -14.37 -13.22
CA SER A 77 -12.88 -14.11 -12.00
C SER A 77 -12.27 -12.97 -11.20
N THR A 78 -12.99 -12.42 -10.22
CA THR A 78 -12.46 -11.31 -9.39
C THR A 78 -11.03 -11.55 -8.87
N PHE A 79 -10.73 -12.79 -8.45
CA PHE A 79 -9.40 -13.23 -8.06
C PHE A 79 -8.53 -13.59 -9.28
N ALA A 80 -8.95 -14.51 -10.15
CA ALA A 80 -8.10 -15.12 -11.16
C ALA A 80 -8.24 -14.45 -12.54
N MET A 81 -7.38 -13.47 -12.79
CA MET A 81 -7.25 -12.75 -14.08
C MET A 81 -6.34 -13.48 -15.07
N ARG A 82 -5.38 -14.26 -14.57
CA ARG A 82 -4.36 -14.96 -15.35
C ARG A 82 -4.23 -16.41 -14.88
N ARG A 83 -4.31 -17.35 -15.82
CA ARG A 83 -4.09 -18.78 -15.59
C ARG A 83 -3.10 -19.38 -16.60
N ARG A 84 -2.83 -18.71 -17.71
CA ARG A 84 -1.69 -19.04 -18.57
C ARG A 84 -0.38 -18.58 -17.94
N LEU A 85 0.18 -19.43 -17.09
CA LEU A 85 1.46 -19.22 -16.42
C LEU A 85 2.51 -20.19 -16.97
N PRO A 86 3.82 -19.93 -16.78
CA PRO A 86 4.85 -20.90 -17.10
C PRO A 86 4.55 -22.26 -16.44
N VAL A 87 4.53 -23.32 -17.24
CA VAL A 87 4.16 -24.67 -16.76
C VAL A 87 5.29 -25.22 -15.88
N PRO A 88 5.05 -25.46 -14.57
CA PRO A 88 6.07 -26.04 -13.71
C PRO A 88 6.31 -27.51 -14.05
N ALA A 89 7.43 -28.07 -13.61
CA ALA A 89 7.64 -29.52 -13.70
C ALA A 89 6.71 -30.24 -12.72
N PHE A 90 5.93 -31.21 -13.21
CA PHE A 90 5.11 -32.07 -12.37
C PHE A 90 4.94 -33.46 -12.98
N THR A 91 4.57 -34.42 -12.14
CA THR A 91 4.20 -35.78 -12.55
C THR A 91 2.77 -36.08 -12.17
N VAL A 92 2.12 -36.94 -12.96
CA VAL A 92 0.73 -37.37 -12.74
C VAL A 92 0.69 -38.89 -12.63
N GLU A 93 0.10 -39.38 -11.54
CA GLU A 93 -0.20 -40.80 -11.33
C GLU A 93 -1.72 -40.97 -11.23
N ARG A 94 -2.29 -41.88 -12.02
CA ARG A 94 -3.71 -42.25 -11.93
C ARG A 94 -3.85 -43.41 -10.94
N THR A 95 -4.69 -43.24 -9.93
CA THR A 95 -4.89 -44.22 -8.86
C THR A 95 -6.29 -44.82 -8.92
N ALA A 96 -6.40 -46.15 -8.86
CA ALA A 96 -7.71 -46.80 -8.69
C ALA A 96 -8.18 -46.61 -7.24
N VAL A 97 -9.25 -45.85 -7.04
CA VAL A 97 -9.89 -45.69 -5.73
C VAL A 97 -11.09 -46.63 -5.66
N ALA A 98 -10.95 -47.72 -4.90
CA ALA A 98 -12.00 -48.70 -4.66
C ALA A 98 -12.86 -48.28 -3.47
N ASP A 99 -14.19 -48.27 -3.60
CA ASP A 99 -15.09 -47.84 -2.53
C ASP A 99 -16.37 -48.67 -2.37
N GLY A 100 -16.43 -49.87 -2.95
CA GLY A 100 -17.62 -50.72 -2.84
C GLY A 100 -18.81 -50.29 -3.73
N THR A 101 -18.70 -49.19 -4.50
CA THR A 101 -19.67 -48.81 -5.54
C THR A 101 -19.07 -48.78 -6.95
N GLY A 102 -17.73 -48.72 -7.08
CA GLY A 102 -16.99 -48.83 -8.34
C GLY A 102 -15.48 -48.59 -8.19
N THR A 103 -14.78 -48.31 -9.30
CA THR A 103 -13.41 -47.77 -9.32
C THR A 103 -13.46 -46.34 -9.86
N ALA A 104 -13.21 -45.35 -8.99
CA ALA A 104 -12.97 -43.98 -9.45
C ALA A 104 -11.50 -43.85 -9.84
N ALA A 105 -11.21 -43.20 -10.97
CA ALA A 105 -9.85 -42.88 -11.39
C ALA A 105 -9.36 -41.62 -10.65
N GLY A 106 -8.97 -41.81 -9.39
CA GLY A 106 -8.29 -40.77 -8.63
C GLY A 106 -6.96 -40.36 -9.28
N VAL A 107 -6.38 -39.28 -8.78
CA VAL A 107 -5.16 -38.69 -9.32
C VAL A 107 -4.25 -38.23 -8.20
N VAL A 108 -2.95 -38.39 -8.43
CA VAL A 108 -1.89 -37.77 -7.63
C VAL A 108 -1.08 -36.89 -8.57
N VAL A 109 -0.99 -35.61 -8.23
CA VAL A 109 -0.13 -34.64 -8.90
C VAL A 109 1.01 -34.30 -7.96
N THR A 110 2.25 -34.45 -8.41
CA THR A 110 3.45 -34.18 -7.60
C THR A 110 4.34 -33.18 -8.31
N THR A 111 4.67 -32.09 -7.62
CA THR A 111 5.70 -31.11 -7.99
C THR A 111 6.91 -31.31 -7.06
N ASP A 112 7.95 -30.49 -7.22
CA ASP A 112 9.06 -30.44 -6.26
C ASP A 112 8.65 -29.86 -4.89
N ARG A 113 7.63 -28.99 -4.83
CA ARG A 113 7.17 -28.32 -3.59
C ARG A 113 5.98 -28.98 -2.90
N ALA A 114 5.13 -29.70 -3.63
CA ALA A 114 3.89 -30.22 -3.08
C ALA A 114 3.35 -31.46 -3.79
N ARG A 115 2.51 -32.20 -3.09
CA ARG A 115 1.77 -33.36 -3.58
C ARG A 115 0.28 -33.16 -3.34
N LEU A 116 -0.49 -33.14 -4.42
CA LEU A 116 -1.94 -33.16 -4.38
C LEU A 116 -2.44 -34.58 -4.63
N ARG A 117 -3.31 -35.08 -3.76
CA ARG A 117 -4.05 -36.33 -3.92
C ARG A 117 -5.54 -36.03 -3.98
N TYR A 118 -6.17 -36.47 -5.06
CA TYR A 118 -7.60 -36.29 -5.27
C TYR A 118 -8.27 -37.59 -5.71
N ASP A 119 -9.38 -37.98 -5.09
CA ASP A 119 -10.09 -39.22 -5.38
C ASP A 119 -11.05 -39.14 -6.60
N GLY A 120 -11.19 -37.94 -7.18
CA GLY A 120 -12.02 -37.71 -8.36
C GLY A 120 -13.53 -37.63 -8.08
N ARG A 121 -13.92 -37.29 -6.85
CA ARG A 121 -15.32 -37.21 -6.36
C ARG A 121 -15.64 -35.82 -5.78
N PRO A 122 -16.91 -35.50 -5.44
CA PRO A 122 -17.19 -34.25 -4.74
C PRO A 122 -16.24 -34.06 -3.55
N PHE A 123 -15.76 -32.83 -3.35
CA PHE A 123 -14.70 -32.55 -2.38
C PHE A 123 -15.06 -33.05 -0.98
N SER A 124 -14.13 -33.77 -0.37
CA SER A 124 -14.25 -34.32 0.98
C SER A 124 -12.89 -34.31 1.68
N PRO A 125 -12.84 -34.29 3.04
CA PRO A 125 -11.57 -34.30 3.78
C PRO A 125 -10.67 -35.52 3.50
N SER A 126 -11.26 -36.64 3.10
CA SER A 126 -10.53 -37.85 2.67
C SER A 126 -10.12 -37.82 1.21
N GLY A 127 -10.94 -37.14 0.39
CA GLY A 127 -10.88 -37.15 -1.06
C GLY A 127 -9.90 -36.15 -1.64
N LEU A 128 -9.84 -34.92 -1.11
CA LEU A 128 -8.92 -33.86 -1.57
C LEU A 128 -7.92 -33.50 -0.46
N VAL A 129 -6.65 -33.78 -0.72
CA VAL A 129 -5.54 -33.57 0.22
C VAL A 129 -4.35 -32.96 -0.51
N VAL A 130 -3.74 -31.93 0.08
CA VAL A 130 -2.51 -31.32 -0.42
C VAL A 130 -1.45 -31.37 0.67
N GLU A 131 -0.24 -31.75 0.31
CA GLU A 131 0.90 -31.87 1.21
C GLU A 131 2.07 -31.06 0.68
N THR A 132 2.75 -30.29 1.52
CA THR A 132 4.03 -29.66 1.16
C THR A 132 5.18 -30.65 1.36
N THR A 133 6.25 -30.47 0.59
CA THR A 133 7.49 -31.25 0.72
C THR A 133 8.53 -30.48 1.56
N GLY A 134 9.59 -31.17 1.99
CA GLY A 134 10.72 -30.55 2.67
C GLY A 134 10.60 -30.46 4.20
N PRO A 135 11.44 -29.64 4.86
CA PRO A 135 11.54 -29.60 6.32
C PRO A 135 10.29 -29.01 7.00
N ASP A 136 9.56 -28.17 6.28
CA ASP A 136 8.32 -27.52 6.74
C ASP A 136 7.08 -28.24 6.18
N ALA A 137 7.22 -29.53 5.85
CA ALA A 137 6.15 -30.34 5.29
C ALA A 137 4.93 -30.40 6.23
N ASN A 138 3.77 -30.15 5.66
CA ASN A 138 2.48 -30.20 6.33
C ASN A 138 1.43 -30.75 5.39
N ARG A 139 0.24 -31.05 5.94
CA ARG A 139 -0.88 -31.60 5.21
C ARG A 139 -2.12 -30.77 5.47
N TRP A 140 -2.79 -30.41 4.38
CA TRP A 140 -4.12 -29.83 4.38
C TRP A 140 -5.12 -30.78 3.74
N ARG A 141 -6.35 -30.76 4.26
CA ARG A 141 -7.49 -31.53 3.74
C ARG A 141 -8.62 -30.55 3.42
N TRP A 142 -9.43 -30.85 2.41
CA TRP A 142 -10.64 -30.06 2.16
C TRP A 142 -11.50 -29.91 3.43
N GLY A 143 -11.95 -28.69 3.70
CA GLY A 143 -12.72 -28.33 4.90
C GLY A 143 -11.90 -28.20 6.19
N GLN A 144 -10.57 -28.37 6.14
CA GLN A 144 -9.69 -28.06 7.26
C GLN A 144 -9.39 -26.56 7.28
N GLU A 145 -9.72 -25.91 8.39
CA GLU A 145 -9.33 -24.52 8.64
C GLU A 145 -7.80 -24.43 8.81
N PRO A 146 -7.10 -23.57 8.05
CA PRO A 146 -5.68 -23.33 8.23
C PRO A 146 -5.43 -22.56 9.54
N ARG A 147 -4.21 -22.65 10.09
CA ARG A 147 -3.72 -21.64 11.06
C ARG A 147 -3.39 -20.34 10.32
N ASP A 148 -4.43 -19.68 9.84
CA ASP A 148 -4.39 -18.45 9.05
C ASP A 148 -3.71 -17.31 9.82
N LEU A 149 -2.95 -16.47 9.12
CA LEU A 149 -2.28 -15.30 9.69
C LEU A 149 -3.13 -14.02 9.57
N GLY A 150 -4.36 -14.13 9.06
CA GLY A 150 -5.27 -13.04 8.74
C GLY A 150 -4.81 -12.25 7.52
N GLY A 151 -5.74 -11.63 6.80
CA GLY A 151 -5.49 -10.61 5.79
C GLY A 151 -5.82 -9.23 6.34
N THR A 152 -6.88 -8.63 5.82
CA THR A 152 -7.44 -7.36 6.30
C THR A 152 -8.95 -7.54 6.55
N GLY A 153 -9.69 -6.46 6.73
CA GLY A 153 -11.15 -6.46 6.71
C GLY A 153 -11.69 -5.35 5.82
N ARG A 154 -12.93 -5.50 5.38
CA ARG A 154 -13.61 -4.46 4.59
C ARG A 154 -13.65 -3.11 5.28
N THR A 155 -13.90 -3.09 6.59
CA THR A 155 -13.99 -1.85 7.37
C THR A 155 -13.91 -2.08 8.88
N LEU A 156 -13.51 -1.05 9.62
CA LEU A 156 -13.56 -0.84 11.06
C LEU A 156 -14.70 0.10 11.48
N ASP A 157 -15.67 0.39 10.60
CA ASP A 157 -16.89 1.09 10.99
C ASP A 157 -17.49 0.42 12.23
N ASP A 158 -17.85 1.23 13.22
CA ASP A 158 -18.40 0.76 14.50
C ASP A 158 -17.47 -0.12 15.35
N VAL A 159 -16.19 -0.26 14.99
CA VAL A 159 -15.20 -1.05 15.76
C VAL A 159 -14.36 -0.15 16.67
N ASP A 160 -14.29 -0.51 17.95
CA ASP A 160 -13.36 0.05 18.93
C ASP A 160 -12.28 -0.98 19.26
N GLY A 161 -11.10 -0.80 18.69
CA GLY A 161 -9.99 -1.74 18.83
C GLY A 161 -10.04 -2.94 17.89
N ARG A 162 -9.76 -4.13 18.42
CA ARG A 162 -9.48 -5.32 17.61
C ARG A 162 -10.76 -6.03 17.17
N MET A 163 -10.83 -6.38 15.88
CA MET A 163 -11.83 -7.29 15.31
C MET A 163 -11.17 -8.52 14.64
N PRO A 164 -11.91 -9.62 14.40
CA PRO A 164 -11.39 -10.75 13.62
C PRO A 164 -11.02 -10.31 12.19
N LEU A 165 -9.82 -10.64 11.73
CA LEU A 165 -9.40 -10.38 10.34
C LEU A 165 -10.05 -11.38 9.39
N GLU A 166 -10.35 -10.96 8.15
CA GLU A 166 -10.77 -11.89 7.09
C GLU A 166 -9.57 -12.77 6.66
N PRO A 167 -9.79 -13.94 6.06
CA PRO A 167 -8.71 -14.85 5.67
C PRO A 167 -7.69 -14.21 4.71
N GLY A 168 -6.40 -14.49 4.96
CA GLY A 168 -5.32 -14.18 4.03
C GLY A 168 -5.01 -15.34 3.07
N ILE A 169 -3.90 -15.24 2.35
CA ILE A 169 -3.30 -16.39 1.64
C ILE A 169 -2.13 -17.00 2.42
N LEU A 170 -1.77 -16.45 3.58
CA LEU A 170 -0.66 -16.89 4.41
C LEU A 170 -1.14 -17.56 5.70
N ALA A 171 -0.56 -18.73 6.00
CA ALA A 171 -0.85 -19.51 7.18
C ALA A 171 0.44 -20.03 7.82
N ARG A 172 0.40 -20.22 9.13
CA ARG A 172 1.50 -20.83 9.89
C ARG A 172 1.71 -22.30 9.54
N ASP A 173 0.71 -22.96 8.98
CA ASP A 173 0.81 -24.34 8.50
C ASP A 173 1.42 -24.46 7.10
N GLY A 174 1.57 -23.34 6.39
CA GLY A 174 2.19 -23.29 5.07
C GLY A 174 1.31 -23.77 3.91
N ILE A 175 0.02 -23.97 4.19
CA ILE A 175 -0.98 -24.31 3.19
C ILE A 175 -2.27 -23.52 3.47
N THR A 176 -2.82 -22.87 2.44
CA THR A 176 -4.10 -22.17 2.46
C THR A 176 -4.92 -22.55 1.22
N ALA A 177 -6.22 -22.33 1.28
CA ALA A 177 -7.11 -22.50 0.14
C ALA A 177 -7.97 -21.25 -0.02
N LEU A 178 -8.04 -20.73 -1.25
CA LEU A 178 -8.93 -19.65 -1.65
C LEU A 178 -10.08 -20.27 -2.45
N ASP A 179 -11.29 -20.17 -1.91
CA ASP A 179 -12.52 -20.59 -2.60
C ASP A 179 -13.03 -19.45 -3.46
N ASP A 180 -12.95 -19.62 -4.77
CA ASP A 180 -13.41 -18.65 -5.76
C ASP A 180 -14.79 -19.02 -6.32
N SER A 181 -15.47 -20.03 -5.76
CA SER A 181 -16.71 -20.62 -6.33
C SER A 181 -17.92 -19.68 -6.36
N GLU A 182 -17.89 -18.56 -5.64
CA GLU A 182 -19.02 -17.62 -5.52
C GLU A 182 -18.74 -16.25 -6.15
N SER A 183 -17.49 -15.97 -6.53
CA SER A 183 -17.17 -14.69 -7.14
C SER A 183 -17.77 -14.56 -8.55
N PHE A 184 -18.11 -13.34 -8.96
CA PHE A 184 -18.51 -13.12 -10.34
C PHE A 184 -17.35 -13.23 -11.33
N LEU A 185 -17.70 -13.33 -12.60
CA LEU A 185 -16.81 -13.58 -13.72
C LEU A 185 -16.85 -12.43 -14.72
N PHE A 186 -15.92 -12.45 -15.67
CA PHE A 186 -15.95 -11.58 -16.84
C PHE A 186 -16.26 -12.37 -18.11
N ALA A 187 -17.24 -11.89 -18.88
CA ALA A 187 -17.51 -12.39 -20.23
C ALA A 187 -16.37 -12.02 -21.20
N ASP A 188 -16.40 -12.58 -22.41
CA ASP A 188 -15.35 -12.35 -23.43
C ASP A 188 -15.27 -10.88 -23.88
N ASP A 189 -16.35 -10.13 -23.73
CA ASP A 189 -16.39 -8.68 -23.96
C ASP A 189 -16.03 -7.85 -22.71
N GLY A 190 -15.54 -8.53 -21.66
CA GLY A 190 -15.16 -8.06 -20.33
C GLY A 190 -16.26 -7.45 -19.50
N TRP A 191 -17.52 -7.74 -19.82
CA TRP A 191 -18.63 -7.42 -18.94
C TRP A 191 -18.84 -8.45 -17.85
N ILE A 192 -19.70 -8.11 -16.90
CA ILE A 192 -20.06 -8.94 -15.75
C ILE A 192 -20.78 -10.21 -16.21
N GLY A 193 -20.33 -11.36 -15.68
CA GLY A 193 -20.99 -12.65 -15.82
C GLY A 193 -21.13 -13.34 -14.46
N THR A 194 -22.14 -14.20 -14.31
CA THR A 194 -22.37 -14.99 -13.10
C THR A 194 -21.89 -16.43 -13.26
N ARG A 195 -21.67 -17.11 -12.14
CA ARG A 195 -21.27 -18.52 -12.12
C ARG A 195 -22.44 -19.46 -12.36
N VAL A 196 -22.14 -20.61 -12.96
CA VAL A 196 -23.09 -21.73 -13.08
C VAL A 196 -23.18 -22.44 -11.71
N PRO A 197 -24.39 -22.59 -11.13
CA PRO A 197 -24.56 -23.31 -9.86
C PRO A 197 -24.06 -24.76 -9.92
N GLY A 198 -23.63 -25.30 -8.78
CA GLY A 198 -23.15 -26.70 -8.69
C GLY A 198 -21.69 -26.91 -9.13
N ARG A 199 -20.96 -25.83 -9.47
CA ARG A 199 -19.53 -25.88 -9.75
C ARG A 199 -18.72 -25.33 -8.57
N ARG A 200 -17.56 -25.91 -8.31
CA ARG A 200 -16.57 -25.48 -7.31
C ARG A 200 -15.26 -25.13 -7.98
N ASP A 201 -14.59 -24.10 -7.49
CA ASP A 201 -13.35 -23.55 -8.05
C ASP A 201 -12.46 -23.07 -6.90
N VAL A 202 -11.45 -23.86 -6.57
CA VAL A 202 -10.62 -23.65 -5.37
C VAL A 202 -9.17 -23.62 -5.77
N THR A 203 -8.42 -22.61 -5.31
CA THR A 203 -6.97 -22.55 -5.46
C THR A 203 -6.30 -22.83 -4.13
N VAL A 204 -5.48 -23.89 -4.08
CA VAL A 204 -4.69 -24.27 -2.90
C VAL A 204 -3.26 -23.78 -3.08
N PHE A 205 -2.77 -22.98 -2.14
CA PHE A 205 -1.39 -22.51 -2.07
C PHE A 205 -0.63 -23.33 -1.02
N ALA A 206 0.40 -24.05 -1.44
CA ALA A 206 1.23 -24.95 -0.66
C ALA A 206 2.70 -24.51 -0.74
N TYR A 207 3.10 -23.64 0.18
CA TYR A 207 4.37 -22.90 0.15
C TYR A 207 5.25 -23.13 1.39
N GLY A 208 4.76 -23.86 2.40
CA GLY A 208 5.50 -24.10 3.64
C GLY A 208 5.79 -22.79 4.37
N ARG A 209 7.07 -22.41 4.49
CA ARG A 209 7.49 -21.15 5.12
C ARG A 209 7.96 -20.09 4.13
N ASP A 210 7.79 -20.30 2.83
CA ASP A 210 8.15 -19.33 1.78
C ASP A 210 6.94 -18.43 1.45
N TYR A 211 6.66 -17.49 2.36
CA TYR A 211 5.52 -16.56 2.22
C TYR A 211 5.64 -15.66 1.00
N ASP A 212 6.86 -15.27 0.63
CA ASP A 212 7.08 -14.45 -0.56
C ASP A 212 6.76 -15.24 -1.84
N ALA A 213 7.03 -16.56 -1.89
CA ALA A 213 6.57 -17.38 -3.01
C ALA A 213 5.05 -17.43 -3.10
N ALA A 214 4.35 -17.61 -1.98
CA ALA A 214 2.89 -17.63 -1.98
C ALA A 214 2.30 -16.33 -2.54
N LEU A 215 2.82 -15.17 -2.10
CA LEU A 215 2.40 -13.85 -2.58
C LEU A 215 2.77 -13.63 -4.05
N ARG A 216 3.96 -14.05 -4.49
CA ARG A 216 4.34 -14.02 -5.91
C ARG A 216 3.39 -14.84 -6.77
N THR A 217 3.04 -16.06 -6.37
CA THR A 217 2.06 -16.89 -7.08
C THR A 217 0.68 -16.23 -7.06
N TYR A 218 0.25 -15.68 -5.93
CA TYR A 218 -1.01 -14.95 -5.82
C TYR A 218 -1.07 -13.78 -6.80
N HIS A 219 -0.02 -12.96 -6.87
CA HIS A 219 0.08 -11.86 -7.84
C HIS A 219 0.23 -12.36 -9.28
N ALA A 220 0.88 -13.50 -9.54
CA ALA A 220 0.92 -14.10 -10.87
C ALA A 220 -0.48 -14.45 -11.38
N VAL A 221 -1.32 -15.05 -10.53
CA VAL A 221 -2.70 -15.42 -10.88
C VAL A 221 -3.62 -14.20 -10.93
N SER A 222 -3.54 -13.33 -9.92
CA SER A 222 -4.48 -12.24 -9.75
C SER A 222 -4.11 -10.98 -10.50
N GLY A 223 -2.82 -10.70 -10.70
CA GLY A 223 -2.29 -9.42 -11.14
C GLY A 223 -1.54 -8.71 -10.00
N PRO A 224 -0.49 -7.94 -10.31
CA PRO A 224 0.26 -7.19 -9.31
C PRO A 224 -0.59 -6.03 -8.76
N PRO A 225 -0.25 -5.50 -7.57
CA PRO A 225 -0.79 -4.22 -7.11
C PRO A 225 -0.39 -3.10 -8.07
N SER A 226 -1.24 -2.09 -8.20
CA SER A 226 -0.93 -0.91 -9.01
C SER A 226 0.19 -0.10 -8.39
N ARG A 227 1.02 0.51 -9.23
CA ARG A 227 2.05 1.44 -8.80
C ARG A 227 1.39 2.78 -8.46
N MET A 228 1.74 3.36 -7.32
CA MET A 228 1.18 4.64 -6.91
C MET A 228 1.87 5.81 -7.60
N PRO A 229 1.12 6.88 -7.95
CA PRO A 229 1.76 8.11 -8.37
C PRO A 229 2.54 8.73 -7.20
N ARG A 230 3.66 9.40 -7.50
CA ARG A 230 4.60 9.89 -6.48
C ARG A 230 3.94 10.82 -5.45
N TRP A 231 3.06 11.71 -5.89
CA TRP A 231 2.33 12.65 -5.02
C TRP A 231 1.45 11.95 -3.98
N ALA A 232 0.98 10.71 -4.24
CA ALA A 232 0.16 9.95 -3.30
C ALA A 232 0.97 9.52 -2.06
N LEU A 233 2.30 9.54 -2.13
CA LEU A 233 3.18 9.15 -1.04
C LEU A 233 3.40 10.27 -0.01
N GLY A 234 3.00 11.51 -0.31
CA GLY A 234 3.03 12.64 0.62
C GLY A 234 1.90 12.62 1.67
N ASN A 235 1.67 13.75 2.33
CA ASN A 235 0.58 13.96 3.28
C ASN A 235 -0.72 14.31 2.55
N TRP A 236 -1.82 13.68 2.98
CA TRP A 236 -3.17 13.95 2.48
C TRP A 236 -3.95 14.70 3.56
N TRP A 237 -4.59 15.79 3.16
CA TRP A 237 -5.52 16.50 4.03
C TRP A 237 -6.95 16.10 3.70
N SER A 238 -7.66 15.60 4.71
CA SER A 238 -9.08 15.27 4.64
C SER A 238 -9.74 15.59 5.98
N ARG A 239 -11.01 15.96 5.93
CA ARG A 239 -11.91 16.05 7.09
C ARG A 239 -13.32 16.16 6.56
N TYR A 240 -14.25 15.40 7.12
CA TYR A 240 -15.67 15.64 6.86
C TYR A 240 -16.04 16.97 7.53
N HIS A 241 -16.11 18.02 6.72
CA HIS A 241 -16.41 19.38 7.13
C HIS A 241 -16.91 20.19 5.91
N PRO A 242 -17.91 21.06 6.08
CA PRO A 242 -18.42 21.93 5.02
C PRO A 242 -17.44 23.07 4.70
N TYR A 243 -16.33 22.71 4.08
CA TYR A 243 -15.40 23.69 3.54
C TYR A 243 -16.03 24.44 2.38
N SER A 244 -15.82 25.75 2.36
CA SER A 244 -15.97 26.57 1.16
C SER A 244 -14.64 26.62 0.43
N ASP A 245 -14.65 27.03 -0.84
CA ASP A 245 -13.43 27.34 -1.60
C ASP A 245 -12.45 28.22 -0.79
N THR A 246 -12.98 29.26 -0.16
CA THR A 246 -12.23 30.26 0.60
C THR A 246 -11.66 29.64 1.87
N SER A 247 -12.49 28.99 2.70
CA SER A 247 -12.03 28.42 3.96
C SER A 247 -11.06 27.24 3.78
N TYR A 248 -11.18 26.49 2.68
CA TYR A 248 -10.20 25.45 2.34
C TYR A 248 -8.86 26.06 1.91
N LEU A 249 -8.88 27.09 1.05
CA LEU A 249 -7.65 27.76 0.60
C LEU A 249 -6.92 28.49 1.76
N GLU A 250 -7.66 29.16 2.65
CA GLU A 250 -7.10 29.77 3.86
C GLU A 250 -6.45 28.73 4.79
N LEU A 251 -7.06 27.54 4.89
CA LEU A 251 -6.48 26.42 5.64
C LEU A 251 -5.16 25.95 5.03
N LEU A 252 -5.09 25.85 3.70
CA LEU A 252 -3.86 25.51 2.99
C LEU A 252 -2.79 26.60 3.12
N ASP A 253 -3.18 27.87 3.10
CA ASP A 253 -2.28 28.99 3.38
C ASP A 253 -1.70 28.84 4.80
N ARG A 254 -2.53 28.45 5.77
CA ARG A 254 -2.05 28.22 7.13
C ARG A 254 -1.07 27.04 7.22
N PHE A 255 -1.29 25.96 6.48
CA PHE A 255 -0.32 24.86 6.41
C PHE A 255 1.01 25.34 5.81
N ALA A 256 0.97 26.14 4.75
CA ALA A 256 2.17 26.71 4.14
C ALA A 256 2.93 27.64 5.10
N ASP A 257 2.24 28.53 5.82
CA ASP A 257 2.82 29.40 6.85
C ASP A 257 3.52 28.61 7.97
N GLU A 258 2.92 27.48 8.35
CA GLU A 258 3.47 26.55 9.35
C GLU A 258 4.53 25.61 8.75
N HIS A 259 4.86 25.73 7.46
CA HIS A 259 5.81 24.88 6.73
C HIS A 259 5.44 23.40 6.84
N LEU A 260 4.15 23.09 6.69
CA LEU A 260 3.60 21.74 6.72
C LEU A 260 3.16 21.34 5.30
N PRO A 261 3.90 20.45 4.63
CA PRO A 261 3.62 20.12 3.25
C PRO A 261 2.45 19.13 3.14
N PHE A 262 1.64 19.30 2.10
CA PHE A 262 0.56 18.39 1.69
C PHE A 262 0.56 18.26 0.18
N SER A 263 0.22 17.09 -0.34
CA SER A 263 0.20 16.79 -1.78
C SER A 263 -1.18 16.33 -2.29
N VAL A 264 -2.11 16.04 -1.38
CA VAL A 264 -3.46 15.61 -1.75
C VAL A 264 -4.53 16.35 -0.96
N ALA A 265 -5.48 16.94 -1.67
CA ALA A 265 -6.68 17.58 -1.14
C ALA A 265 -7.86 16.62 -1.29
N VAL A 266 -8.35 16.10 -0.17
CA VAL A 266 -9.55 15.27 -0.15
C VAL A 266 -10.72 16.15 0.31
N ILE A 267 -11.73 16.29 -0.55
CA ILE A 267 -12.93 17.07 -0.25
C ILE A 267 -14.08 16.09 -0.01
N ASP A 268 -14.62 16.17 1.19
CA ASP A 268 -15.66 15.26 1.67
C ASP A 268 -17.07 15.70 1.25
N MET A 269 -18.09 14.92 1.63
CA MET A 269 -19.54 15.08 1.45
C MET A 269 -20.04 16.45 0.96
N ASP A 270 -19.73 17.52 1.68
CA ASP A 270 -20.25 18.87 1.45
C ASP A 270 -19.72 19.54 0.16
N TRP A 271 -18.84 18.89 -0.62
CA TRP A 271 -18.55 19.35 -1.98
C TRP A 271 -19.82 19.39 -2.83
N HIS A 272 -20.72 18.42 -2.62
CA HIS A 272 -22.03 18.37 -3.26
C HIS A 272 -23.14 18.87 -2.33
N ARG A 273 -24.33 19.06 -2.92
CA ARG A 273 -25.53 19.46 -2.18
C ARG A 273 -25.90 18.42 -1.11
N VAL A 274 -25.79 18.79 0.16
CA VAL A 274 -26.23 17.97 1.31
C VAL A 274 -27.46 18.60 1.95
N ASP A 275 -27.29 19.74 2.62
CA ASP A 275 -28.37 20.44 3.35
C ASP A 275 -29.29 21.27 2.42
N SER A 276 -28.82 21.60 1.22
CA SER A 276 -29.58 22.38 0.23
C SER A 276 -30.53 21.52 -0.63
N VAL A 277 -30.48 20.19 -0.48
CA VAL A 277 -31.35 19.27 -1.23
C VAL A 277 -32.82 19.51 -0.82
N PRO A 278 -33.72 19.79 -1.78
CA PRO A 278 -35.13 19.97 -1.47
C PRO A 278 -35.72 18.70 -0.82
N PRO A 279 -36.44 18.78 0.32
CA PRO A 279 -36.91 17.60 1.05
C PRO A 279 -37.75 16.61 0.23
N ARG A 280 -38.42 17.10 -0.83
CA ARG A 280 -39.20 16.27 -1.76
C ARG A 280 -38.35 15.22 -2.51
N PHE A 281 -37.03 15.42 -2.58
CA PHE A 281 -36.08 14.52 -3.23
C PHE A 281 -35.34 13.61 -2.23
N GLY A 282 -35.64 13.69 -0.93
CA GLY A 282 -35.01 12.89 0.11
C GLY A 282 -33.85 13.59 0.81
N ASN A 283 -32.90 12.81 1.32
CA ASN A 283 -31.69 13.31 2.01
C ASN A 283 -30.60 13.70 1.00
N GLY A 284 -29.56 14.45 1.39
CA GLY A 284 -28.45 14.80 0.50
C GLY A 284 -27.24 13.88 0.60
N TRP A 285 -27.41 12.59 0.92
CA TRP A 285 -26.27 11.68 1.15
C TRP A 285 -25.58 11.22 -0.13
N THR A 286 -26.33 10.95 -1.21
CA THR A 286 -25.78 10.79 -2.55
C THR A 286 -25.89 12.10 -3.31
N GLY A 287 -24.78 12.60 -3.88
CA GLY A 287 -24.80 13.73 -4.79
C GLY A 287 -23.68 13.76 -5.84
N TYR A 288 -23.93 14.49 -6.93
CA TYR A 288 -22.99 14.66 -8.07
C TYR A 288 -22.85 16.12 -8.54
N SER A 289 -23.53 17.06 -7.89
CA SER A 289 -23.53 18.48 -8.25
C SER A 289 -22.98 19.31 -7.12
N TRP A 290 -22.04 20.20 -7.46
CA TRP A 290 -21.42 21.13 -6.52
C TRP A 290 -22.45 21.91 -5.69
N GLU A 291 -22.14 22.11 -4.41
CA GLU A 291 -22.86 23.03 -3.53
C GLU A 291 -22.45 24.48 -3.86
N PRO A 292 -23.30 25.26 -4.57
CA PRO A 292 -22.90 26.58 -5.08
C PRO A 292 -22.66 27.61 -3.96
N SER A 293 -23.19 27.39 -2.75
CA SER A 293 -22.92 28.28 -1.61
C SER A 293 -21.53 28.09 -0.99
N LEU A 294 -20.91 26.92 -1.22
CA LEU A 294 -19.56 26.60 -0.75
C LEU A 294 -18.52 26.71 -1.87
N PHE A 295 -18.90 26.33 -3.10
CA PHE A 295 -18.03 26.33 -4.28
C PHE A 295 -18.72 27.05 -5.45
N PRO A 296 -18.75 28.40 -5.44
CA PRO A 296 -19.36 29.19 -6.51
C PRO A 296 -18.61 29.07 -7.86
N ASP A 297 -17.30 28.82 -7.85
CA ASP A 297 -16.49 28.52 -9.04
C ASP A 297 -15.54 27.33 -8.78
N PRO A 298 -16.04 26.09 -8.95
CA PRO A 298 -15.25 24.89 -8.67
C PRO A 298 -14.01 24.75 -9.56
N ARG A 299 -14.07 25.21 -10.82
CA ARG A 299 -12.93 25.13 -11.75
C ARG A 299 -11.80 26.03 -11.28
N ALA A 300 -12.11 27.26 -10.84
CA ALA A 300 -11.09 28.16 -10.29
C ALA A 300 -10.48 27.59 -9.01
N PHE A 301 -11.30 27.02 -8.13
CA PHE A 301 -10.84 26.37 -6.90
C PHE A 301 -9.90 25.19 -7.16
N LEU A 302 -10.28 24.26 -8.04
CA LEU A 302 -9.45 23.10 -8.41
C LEU A 302 -8.14 23.54 -9.10
N ALA A 303 -8.19 24.52 -10.01
CA ALA A 303 -7.00 25.07 -10.65
C ALA A 303 -6.02 25.69 -9.65
N GLU A 304 -6.53 26.33 -8.58
CA GLU A 304 -5.70 26.87 -7.51
C GLU A 304 -5.05 25.76 -6.67
N LEU A 305 -5.75 24.65 -6.39
CA LEU A 305 -5.15 23.47 -5.75
C LEU A 305 -4.02 22.88 -6.60
N HIS A 306 -4.24 22.73 -7.90
CA HIS A 306 -3.24 22.25 -8.85
C HIS A 306 -2.03 23.18 -8.94
N ARG A 307 -2.24 24.50 -8.91
CA ARG A 307 -1.15 25.51 -8.89
C ARG A 307 -0.28 25.37 -7.63
N ARG A 308 -0.85 24.88 -6.53
CA ARG A 308 -0.13 24.56 -5.28
C ARG A 308 0.52 23.17 -5.28
N GLY A 309 0.47 22.44 -6.40
CA GLY A 309 1.05 21.11 -6.53
C GLY A 309 0.20 20.00 -5.87
N MET A 310 -1.05 20.27 -5.54
CA MET A 310 -1.94 19.27 -4.95
C MET A 310 -2.70 18.50 -6.02
N ARG A 311 -3.06 17.25 -5.72
CA ARG A 311 -4.04 16.47 -6.47
C ARG A 311 -5.32 16.36 -5.65
N THR A 312 -6.46 16.33 -6.31
CA THR A 312 -7.76 16.48 -5.66
C THR A 312 -8.66 15.29 -5.92
N THR A 313 -9.36 14.88 -4.87
CA THR A 313 -10.40 13.87 -4.94
C THR A 313 -11.66 14.32 -4.22
N LEU A 314 -12.79 13.83 -4.72
CA LEU A 314 -14.11 14.02 -4.15
C LEU A 314 -14.63 12.70 -3.61
N ASN A 315 -15.26 12.78 -2.44
CA ASN A 315 -15.97 11.67 -1.81
C ASN A 315 -17.28 11.33 -2.56
N LEU A 316 -17.53 10.04 -2.79
CA LEU A 316 -18.70 9.52 -3.50
C LEU A 316 -19.47 8.49 -2.68
N HIS A 317 -20.78 8.68 -2.62
CA HIS A 317 -21.74 7.73 -2.05
C HIS A 317 -22.83 7.39 -3.07
N PRO A 318 -22.60 6.49 -4.03
CA PRO A 318 -23.49 6.35 -5.19
C PRO A 318 -24.81 5.60 -4.92
N ALA A 319 -25.05 5.14 -3.68
CA ALA A 319 -26.08 4.17 -3.32
C ALA A 319 -27.52 4.57 -3.69
N ASP A 320 -27.90 5.86 -3.60
CA ASP A 320 -29.27 6.31 -3.91
C ASP A 320 -29.49 6.65 -5.41
N GLY A 321 -28.51 6.39 -6.27
CA GLY A 321 -28.60 6.64 -7.71
C GLY A 321 -28.58 8.13 -8.06
N VAL A 322 -29.31 8.53 -9.10
CA VAL A 322 -29.33 9.92 -9.61
C VAL A 322 -30.73 10.51 -9.50
N ARG A 323 -30.85 11.66 -8.82
CA ARG A 323 -32.12 12.31 -8.50
C ARG A 323 -32.28 13.63 -9.24
N ALA A 324 -33.52 14.08 -9.42
CA ALA A 324 -33.84 15.21 -10.32
C ALA A 324 -33.31 16.58 -9.88
N PHE A 325 -32.78 16.72 -8.67
CA PHE A 325 -32.10 17.95 -8.24
C PHE A 325 -30.66 18.07 -8.75
N GLU A 326 -30.08 16.99 -9.28
CA GLU A 326 -28.74 16.99 -9.84
C GLU A 326 -28.71 17.77 -11.16
N ASP A 327 -27.68 18.59 -11.37
CA ASP A 327 -27.50 19.38 -12.59
C ASP A 327 -27.38 18.47 -13.82
N ALA A 328 -26.76 17.30 -13.64
CA ALA A 328 -26.60 16.29 -14.69
C ALA A 328 -27.83 15.39 -14.90
N TYR A 329 -28.85 15.45 -14.04
CA TYR A 329 -30.01 14.54 -14.13
C TYR A 329 -30.69 14.52 -15.50
N PRO A 330 -30.96 15.67 -16.18
CA PRO A 330 -31.60 15.61 -17.49
C PRO A 330 -30.79 14.86 -18.55
N ALA A 331 -29.46 14.87 -18.46
CA ALA A 331 -28.60 14.12 -19.37
C ALA A 331 -28.61 12.62 -19.04
N VAL A 332 -28.51 12.27 -17.75
CA VAL A 332 -28.60 10.88 -17.27
C VAL A 332 -29.95 10.27 -17.59
N ALA A 333 -31.05 10.97 -17.32
CA ALA A 333 -32.42 10.52 -17.60
C ALA A 333 -32.59 10.18 -19.10
N ARG A 334 -32.13 11.06 -20.00
CA ARG A 334 -32.15 10.78 -21.46
C ARG A 334 -31.30 9.57 -21.82
N ALA A 335 -30.11 9.42 -21.25
CA ALA A 335 -29.24 8.27 -21.49
C ALA A 335 -29.89 6.94 -21.01
N MET A 336 -30.71 7.00 -19.96
CA MET A 336 -31.47 5.87 -19.43
C MET A 336 -32.83 5.65 -20.11
N GLY A 337 -33.24 6.55 -21.02
CA GLY A 337 -34.54 6.49 -21.69
C GLY A 337 -35.72 6.92 -20.80
N VAL A 338 -35.44 7.70 -19.77
CA VAL A 338 -36.41 8.30 -18.85
C VAL A 338 -36.68 9.75 -19.28
N ASP A 339 -37.94 10.18 -19.24
CA ASP A 339 -38.32 11.56 -19.50
C ASP A 339 -37.78 12.47 -18.37
N PRO A 340 -36.88 13.44 -18.66
CA PRO A 340 -36.36 14.35 -17.64
C PRO A 340 -37.45 15.14 -16.89
N GLU A 341 -38.58 15.44 -17.55
CA GLU A 341 -39.69 16.19 -16.93
C GLU A 341 -40.47 15.36 -15.91
N SER A 342 -40.31 14.03 -15.92
CA SER A 342 -40.97 13.15 -14.95
C SER A 342 -40.38 13.24 -13.54
N GLU A 343 -39.17 13.78 -13.41
CA GLU A 343 -38.37 13.82 -12.17
C GLU A 343 -38.21 12.45 -11.47
N GLN A 344 -38.45 11.34 -12.20
CA GLN A 344 -38.31 9.99 -11.66
C GLN A 344 -36.84 9.69 -11.30
N PRO A 345 -36.54 9.25 -10.07
CA PRO A 345 -35.18 8.84 -9.71
C PRO A 345 -34.65 7.72 -10.61
N ILE A 346 -33.38 7.83 -11.01
CA ILE A 346 -32.66 6.76 -11.69
C ILE A 346 -31.98 5.90 -10.61
N PRO A 347 -32.38 4.63 -10.43
CA PRO A 347 -31.79 3.78 -9.40
C PRO A 347 -30.31 3.50 -9.67
N PHE A 348 -29.53 3.32 -8.60
CA PHE A 348 -28.15 2.85 -8.70
C PHE A 348 -28.14 1.37 -9.11
N ASP A 349 -27.66 1.10 -10.33
CA ASP A 349 -27.46 -0.26 -10.82
C ASP A 349 -26.12 -0.35 -11.56
N PRO A 350 -25.03 -0.73 -10.88
CA PRO A 350 -23.72 -0.87 -11.49
C PRO A 350 -23.64 -2.12 -12.40
N THR A 351 -24.73 -2.87 -12.59
CA THR A 351 -24.81 -4.01 -13.50
C THR A 351 -25.51 -3.69 -14.83
N ASP A 352 -26.23 -2.55 -14.94
CA ASP A 352 -26.75 -2.03 -16.21
C ASP A 352 -25.64 -1.25 -16.95
N ARG A 353 -25.28 -1.72 -18.15
CA ARG A 353 -24.32 -1.05 -19.05
C ARG A 353 -24.69 0.41 -19.34
N ARG A 354 -25.98 0.70 -19.49
CA ARG A 354 -26.44 2.06 -19.78
C ARG A 354 -26.24 2.96 -18.58
N PHE A 355 -26.52 2.46 -17.38
CA PHE A 355 -26.30 3.19 -16.15
C PHE A 355 -24.82 3.48 -15.96
N LEU A 356 -23.94 2.46 -16.00
CA LEU A 356 -22.49 2.68 -15.82
C LEU A 356 -21.91 3.63 -16.87
N ARG A 357 -22.37 3.55 -18.12
CA ARG A 357 -21.98 4.51 -19.16
C ARG A 357 -22.39 5.93 -18.79
N ALA A 358 -23.65 6.15 -18.42
CA ALA A 358 -24.14 7.47 -18.02
C ALA A 358 -23.45 7.97 -16.75
N TYR A 359 -23.16 7.07 -15.81
CA TYR A 359 -22.44 7.35 -14.57
C TYR A 359 -21.08 7.96 -14.87
N PHE A 360 -20.25 7.36 -15.73
CA PHE A 360 -18.97 7.97 -16.12
C PHE A 360 -19.14 9.18 -17.05
N GLU A 361 -19.89 9.05 -18.15
CA GLU A 361 -19.99 10.08 -19.18
C GLU A 361 -20.65 11.38 -18.71
N GLN A 362 -21.64 11.29 -17.83
CA GLN A 362 -22.46 12.44 -17.45
C GLN A 362 -22.18 12.94 -16.03
N LEU A 363 -21.70 12.08 -15.13
CA LEU A 363 -21.45 12.47 -13.73
C LEU A 363 -19.97 12.71 -13.44
N HIS A 364 -19.06 11.84 -13.90
CA HIS A 364 -17.65 11.87 -13.46
C HIS A 364 -16.75 12.65 -14.41
N ARG A 365 -16.77 12.33 -15.71
CA ARG A 365 -15.90 12.99 -16.70
C ARG A 365 -16.05 14.51 -16.75
N PRO A 366 -17.26 15.11 -16.64
CA PRO A 366 -17.37 16.55 -16.56
C PRO A 366 -16.72 17.17 -15.31
N LEU A 367 -16.62 16.42 -14.20
CA LEU A 367 -15.94 16.84 -12.97
C LEU A 367 -14.41 16.65 -13.10
N GLU A 368 -13.98 15.60 -13.78
CA GLU A 368 -12.56 15.39 -14.14
C GLU A 368 -12.06 16.50 -15.07
N GLU A 369 -12.84 16.88 -16.09
CA GLU A 369 -12.56 18.02 -16.98
C GLU A 369 -12.46 19.37 -16.24
N GLN A 370 -13.07 19.49 -15.06
CA GLN A 370 -12.95 20.65 -14.18
C GLN A 370 -11.65 20.64 -13.36
N GLY A 371 -11.05 19.47 -13.13
CA GLY A 371 -9.80 19.30 -12.39
C GLY A 371 -9.83 18.25 -11.26
N VAL A 372 -10.85 17.39 -11.17
CA VAL A 372 -10.81 16.24 -10.25
C VAL A 372 -9.84 15.19 -10.77
N ASP A 373 -8.85 14.79 -9.97
CA ASP A 373 -7.78 13.90 -10.41
C ASP A 373 -8.09 12.42 -10.21
N PHE A 374 -8.86 12.08 -9.15
CA PHE A 374 -9.26 10.71 -8.84
C PHE A 374 -10.47 10.67 -7.90
N TRP A 375 -11.01 9.48 -7.65
CA TRP A 375 -12.25 9.32 -6.88
C TRP A 375 -12.06 8.56 -5.57
N TRP A 376 -12.67 9.10 -4.50
CA TRP A 376 -12.90 8.38 -3.26
C TRP A 376 -14.28 7.72 -3.31
N ILE A 377 -14.29 6.40 -3.46
CA ILE A 377 -15.49 5.57 -3.51
C ILE A 377 -15.71 4.99 -2.11
N ASP A 378 -16.70 5.48 -1.38
CA ASP A 378 -17.07 4.89 -0.09
C ASP A 378 -17.95 3.63 -0.27
N TRP A 379 -18.30 2.93 0.82
CA TRP A 379 -18.74 1.53 0.75
C TRP A 379 -20.24 1.25 0.90
N GLN A 380 -21.11 2.25 0.96
CA GLN A 380 -22.48 2.05 1.44
C GLN A 380 -23.49 1.46 0.44
N GLN A 381 -23.06 1.16 -0.78
CA GLN A 381 -23.84 0.46 -1.80
C GLN A 381 -24.07 -1.04 -1.50
N GLY A 382 -23.61 -1.54 -0.34
CA GLY A 382 -23.83 -2.91 0.11
C GLY A 382 -22.86 -3.93 -0.51
N ARG A 383 -23.21 -5.22 -0.39
CA ARG A 383 -22.40 -6.36 -0.87
C ARG A 383 -23.05 -7.14 -2.01
N GLU A 384 -24.29 -6.81 -2.35
CA GLU A 384 -25.12 -7.58 -3.26
C GLU A 384 -25.73 -6.67 -4.32
N THR A 385 -25.93 -7.22 -5.51
CA THR A 385 -26.73 -6.63 -6.58
C THR A 385 -27.83 -7.62 -6.96
N GLU A 386 -28.66 -7.27 -7.96
CA GLU A 386 -29.64 -8.23 -8.51
C GLU A 386 -28.96 -9.43 -9.21
N LEU A 387 -27.68 -9.29 -9.59
CA LEU A 387 -26.88 -10.40 -10.13
C LEU A 387 -26.16 -11.14 -8.98
N PRO A 388 -26.41 -12.46 -8.81
CA PRO A 388 -25.77 -13.25 -7.75
C PRO A 388 -24.24 -13.21 -7.81
N GLY A 389 -23.61 -13.01 -6.65
CA GLY A 389 -22.15 -13.03 -6.49
C GLY A 389 -21.43 -11.75 -6.96
N VAL A 390 -22.16 -10.75 -7.43
CA VAL A 390 -21.59 -9.47 -7.91
C VAL A 390 -21.54 -8.45 -6.76
N ASP A 391 -20.33 -8.11 -6.32
CA ASP A 391 -20.09 -7.07 -5.32
C ASP A 391 -19.98 -5.67 -5.99
N PRO A 392 -20.84 -4.72 -5.64
CA PRO A 392 -20.85 -3.40 -6.29
C PRO A 392 -19.62 -2.56 -5.98
N LEU A 393 -19.00 -2.66 -4.78
CA LEU A 393 -17.74 -1.96 -4.49
C LEU A 393 -16.60 -2.47 -5.36
N TRP A 394 -16.53 -3.79 -5.55
CA TRP A 394 -15.52 -4.38 -6.43
C TRP A 394 -15.68 -3.83 -7.86
N LEU A 395 -16.91 -3.83 -8.40
CA LEU A 395 -17.19 -3.31 -9.74
C LEU A 395 -16.83 -1.84 -9.88
N LEU A 396 -17.20 -1.00 -8.91
CA LEU A 396 -16.87 0.42 -8.92
C LEU A 396 -15.36 0.61 -8.96
N ASN A 397 -14.60 -0.08 -8.11
CA ASN A 397 -13.14 -0.01 -8.11
C ASN A 397 -12.54 -0.39 -9.47
N HIS A 398 -13.05 -1.46 -10.07
CA HIS A 398 -12.59 -1.93 -11.37
C HIS A 398 -12.89 -0.93 -12.50
N PHE A 399 -14.14 -0.49 -12.64
CA PHE A 399 -14.54 0.38 -13.74
C PHE A 399 -14.03 1.82 -13.58
N HIS A 400 -13.92 2.35 -12.35
CA HIS A 400 -13.29 3.65 -12.14
C HIS A 400 -11.82 3.64 -12.53
N LEU A 401 -11.06 2.58 -12.20
CA LEU A 401 -9.68 2.47 -12.66
C LEU A 401 -9.60 2.43 -14.19
N LEU A 402 -10.46 1.63 -14.84
CA LEU A 402 -10.49 1.54 -16.30
C LEU A 402 -10.88 2.87 -16.97
N ASP A 403 -11.80 3.64 -16.39
CA ASP A 403 -12.17 4.95 -16.93
C ASP A 403 -11.06 5.99 -16.74
N SER A 404 -10.38 5.96 -15.59
CA SER A 404 -9.20 6.79 -15.31
C SER A 404 -8.06 6.51 -16.31
N ALA A 405 -7.79 5.24 -16.59
CA ALA A 405 -6.79 4.79 -17.57
C ALA A 405 -6.97 5.35 -18.98
N ARG A 406 -8.23 5.62 -19.35
CA ARG A 406 -8.59 6.12 -20.68
C ARG A 406 -7.98 7.50 -20.94
N HIS A 407 -7.90 8.34 -19.91
CA HIS A 407 -7.34 9.69 -20.01
C HIS A 407 -5.82 9.66 -20.23
N ALA A 408 -5.12 8.70 -19.60
CA ALA A 408 -3.68 8.50 -19.82
C ALA A 408 -3.37 8.05 -21.26
N ALA A 409 -4.23 7.21 -21.85
CA ALA A 409 -4.06 6.70 -23.21
C ALA A 409 -4.50 7.67 -24.32
N SER A 410 -5.42 8.61 -24.04
CA SER A 410 -5.92 9.57 -25.02
C SER A 410 -5.01 10.78 -25.26
N GLY A 411 -3.89 10.89 -24.53
CA GLY A 411 -2.88 11.90 -24.79
C GLY A 411 -3.46 13.32 -24.78
N ASP A 412 -3.95 13.79 -23.63
CA ASP A 412 -4.19 15.22 -23.41
C ASP A 412 -2.87 15.96 -23.15
N ALA A 413 -1.85 15.61 -23.95
CA ALA A 413 -0.57 16.29 -24.10
C ALA A 413 -0.71 17.57 -24.94
N ASP A 414 -1.92 17.91 -25.41
CA ASP A 414 -2.18 19.14 -26.18
C ASP A 414 -2.17 20.44 -25.33
N ALA A 415 -1.78 20.36 -24.05
CA ALA A 415 -1.37 21.52 -23.25
C ALA A 415 0.16 21.66 -23.06
N ARG A 416 0.98 20.74 -23.62
CA ARG A 416 2.44 20.77 -23.49
C ARG A 416 3.08 20.31 -24.81
N GLY A 417 3.36 21.27 -25.69
CA GLY A 417 3.93 20.97 -27.00
C GLY A 417 5.29 20.27 -26.93
N ASP A 418 5.44 19.17 -27.67
CA ASP A 418 6.45 18.95 -28.71
C ASP A 418 6.15 17.60 -29.41
N ASP A 419 6.77 17.39 -30.56
CA ASP A 419 6.28 16.60 -31.69
C ASP A 419 6.46 15.06 -31.60
N GLY A 420 5.38 14.34 -31.95
CA GLY A 420 5.35 13.14 -32.80
C GLY A 420 6.07 11.85 -32.38
N ALA A 421 5.30 10.81 -32.03
CA ALA A 421 5.77 9.42 -32.14
C ALA A 421 4.63 8.44 -32.49
N GLU A 422 4.77 7.76 -33.64
CA GLU A 422 3.93 6.66 -34.10
C GLU A 422 4.08 5.43 -33.18
N THR A 423 2.97 4.81 -32.79
CA THR A 423 2.93 3.60 -31.97
C THR A 423 3.22 2.35 -32.81
N ALA A 424 4.31 1.67 -32.46
CA ALA A 424 4.71 0.40 -33.05
C ALA A 424 3.87 -0.77 -32.49
N THR A 425 3.22 -1.51 -33.40
CA THR A 425 2.64 -2.83 -33.14
C THR A 425 3.75 -3.87 -32.94
N ALA A 426 3.94 -4.35 -31.72
CA ALA A 426 4.82 -5.48 -31.43
C ALA A 426 4.03 -6.81 -31.41
N THR A 427 4.45 -7.74 -32.24
CA THR A 427 3.99 -9.14 -32.31
C THR A 427 4.50 -9.94 -31.12
N ALA A 428 3.63 -10.80 -30.58
CA ALA A 428 3.93 -11.68 -29.46
C ALA A 428 4.86 -12.84 -29.86
N GLU A 429 6.01 -12.94 -29.18
CA GLU A 429 6.80 -14.16 -29.01
C GLU A 429 7.19 -14.30 -27.52
N ASP A 430 7.47 -15.55 -27.13
CA ASP A 430 7.54 -16.14 -25.80
C ASP A 430 8.17 -15.30 -24.65
N GLY A 431 7.50 -15.32 -23.50
CA GLY A 431 8.04 -14.81 -22.22
C GLY A 431 7.73 -13.35 -21.90
N ALA A 432 6.62 -12.80 -22.42
CA ALA A 432 6.26 -11.39 -22.24
C ALA A 432 6.25 -10.99 -20.74
N PRO A 433 6.90 -9.86 -20.37
CA PRO A 433 6.81 -9.31 -19.02
C PRO A 433 5.35 -8.98 -18.68
N ALA A 434 5.04 -8.96 -17.38
CA ALA A 434 3.72 -8.53 -16.91
C ALA A 434 3.35 -7.16 -17.53
N PRO A 435 2.07 -6.94 -17.87
CA PRO A 435 1.64 -5.67 -18.45
C PRO A 435 2.04 -4.51 -17.55
N ALA A 436 2.38 -3.37 -18.15
CA ALA A 436 2.62 -2.14 -17.40
C ALA A 436 1.39 -1.81 -16.53
N PRO A 437 1.60 -1.33 -15.28
CA PRO A 437 0.51 -0.83 -14.44
C PRO A 437 -0.32 0.18 -15.21
N VAL A 438 -1.63 0.13 -15.00
CA VAL A 438 -2.55 1.15 -15.52
C VAL A 438 -2.32 2.43 -14.72
N ASP A 439 -2.04 3.55 -15.39
CA ASP A 439 -1.94 4.87 -14.76
C ASP A 439 -3.36 5.32 -14.38
N GLY A 440 -3.66 5.20 -13.09
CA GLY A 440 -4.94 5.56 -12.47
C GLY A 440 -4.93 5.17 -10.99
N MET A 441 -5.69 5.88 -10.18
CA MET A 441 -5.80 5.58 -8.75
C MET A 441 -7.26 5.73 -8.33
N THR A 442 -7.73 4.81 -7.49
CA THR A 442 -8.99 4.97 -6.75
C THR A 442 -8.71 4.90 -5.27
N PHE A 443 -9.52 5.56 -4.45
CA PHE A 443 -9.43 5.48 -3.00
C PHE A 443 -10.71 4.83 -2.46
N SER A 444 -10.61 3.67 -1.81
CA SER A 444 -11.75 2.80 -1.57
C SER A 444 -11.50 1.81 -0.43
N ARG A 445 -12.45 0.91 -0.17
CA ARG A 445 -12.33 -0.14 0.86
C ARG A 445 -11.95 -1.50 0.28
N TYR A 446 -11.58 -2.43 1.17
CA TYR A 446 -11.29 -3.81 0.76
C TYR A 446 -12.55 -4.54 0.28
N ALA A 447 -12.52 -5.01 -0.97
CA ALA A 447 -13.66 -5.67 -1.62
C ALA A 447 -13.44 -7.18 -1.81
N GLY A 448 -12.48 -7.78 -1.09
CA GLY A 448 -12.11 -9.18 -1.24
C GLY A 448 -10.89 -9.42 -2.16
N PRO A 449 -10.52 -10.69 -2.39
CA PRO A 449 -9.36 -11.05 -3.21
C PRO A 449 -9.37 -10.41 -4.60
N GLY A 450 -8.20 -9.97 -5.06
CA GLY A 450 -8.03 -9.28 -6.33
C GLY A 450 -8.28 -7.77 -6.30
N SER A 451 -8.89 -7.23 -5.24
CA SER A 451 -9.15 -5.78 -5.13
C SER A 451 -7.89 -4.93 -4.92
N HIS A 452 -6.76 -5.53 -4.53
CA HIS A 452 -5.45 -4.87 -4.38
C HIS A 452 -4.92 -4.25 -5.68
N ARG A 453 -5.48 -4.63 -6.84
CA ARG A 453 -5.10 -4.09 -8.15
C ARG A 453 -5.58 -2.67 -8.37
N TYR A 454 -6.64 -2.22 -7.70
CA TYR A 454 -7.41 -1.06 -8.16
C TYR A 454 -7.29 0.17 -7.29
N ALA A 455 -7.35 -0.01 -5.98
CA ALA A 455 -7.52 1.09 -5.04
C ALA A 455 -6.38 1.15 -4.03
N VAL A 456 -6.17 2.35 -3.50
CA VAL A 456 -5.72 2.53 -2.14
C VAL A 456 -6.87 2.10 -1.23
N GLY A 457 -6.64 1.05 -0.44
CA GLY A 457 -7.60 0.56 0.56
C GLY A 457 -7.61 1.48 1.78
N PHE A 458 -8.75 1.63 2.48
CA PHE A 458 -8.75 2.20 3.83
C PHE A 458 -9.57 1.42 4.86
N SER A 459 -9.18 1.59 6.12
CA SER A 459 -9.75 0.88 7.26
C SER A 459 -11.19 1.25 7.64
N GLY A 460 -11.80 2.27 7.04
CA GLY A 460 -13.08 2.80 7.52
C GLY A 460 -13.01 3.57 8.85
N ASP A 461 -14.18 3.73 9.46
CA ASP A 461 -14.48 4.75 10.46
C ASP A 461 -14.10 4.34 11.89
N ALA A 462 -12.80 4.13 12.12
CA ALA A 462 -12.29 3.68 13.41
C ALA A 462 -12.63 4.64 14.57
N VAL A 463 -13.02 4.09 15.72
CA VAL A 463 -13.27 4.89 16.94
C VAL A 463 -11.97 5.54 17.44
N VAL A 464 -12.04 6.81 17.85
CA VAL A 464 -10.92 7.54 18.48
C VAL A 464 -10.64 6.95 19.87
N SER A 465 -9.76 5.95 19.94
CA SER A 465 -9.35 5.31 21.19
C SER A 465 -7.93 4.73 21.10
N TRP A 466 -7.32 4.49 22.26
CA TRP A 466 -6.06 3.73 22.36
C TRP A 466 -6.22 2.28 21.91
N ALA A 467 -7.39 1.67 22.09
CA ALA A 467 -7.64 0.31 21.63
C ALA A 467 -7.58 0.23 20.10
N SER A 468 -8.18 1.20 19.40
CA SER A 468 -8.07 1.33 17.94
C SER A 468 -6.63 1.55 17.50
N LEU A 469 -5.92 2.51 18.09
CA LEU A 469 -4.50 2.72 17.76
C LEU A 469 -3.65 1.46 18.01
N ALA A 470 -3.94 0.68 19.06
CA ALA A 470 -3.24 -0.58 19.36
C ALA A 470 -3.45 -1.68 18.31
N PHE A 471 -4.53 -1.61 17.54
CA PHE A 471 -4.84 -2.57 16.47
C PHE A 471 -4.39 -2.10 15.08
N GLN A 472 -4.36 -0.80 14.83
CA GLN A 472 -4.10 -0.25 13.49
C GLN A 472 -2.76 -0.68 12.86
N PRO A 473 -1.62 -0.77 13.57
CA PRO A 473 -0.38 -1.28 13.00
C PRO A 473 -0.48 -2.75 12.58
N GLU A 474 -1.06 -3.62 13.42
CA GLU A 474 -1.35 -5.02 13.07
C GLU A 474 -2.24 -5.09 11.83
N PHE A 475 -3.38 -4.39 11.84
CA PHE A 475 -4.35 -4.37 10.76
C PHE A 475 -3.75 -3.89 9.43
N THR A 476 -2.88 -2.88 9.48
CA THR A 476 -2.14 -2.37 8.30
C THR A 476 -1.12 -3.40 7.82
N ALA A 477 -0.36 -4.03 8.71
CA ALA A 477 0.68 -4.97 8.33
C ALA A 477 0.10 -6.30 7.78
N THR A 478 -1.02 -6.78 8.33
CA THR A 478 -1.64 -8.02 7.86
C THR A 478 -2.32 -7.89 6.50
N ALA A 479 -2.60 -6.67 6.01
CA ALA A 479 -3.06 -6.45 4.63
C ALA A 479 -2.07 -7.03 3.58
N ALA A 480 -0.77 -7.07 3.91
CA ALA A 480 0.24 -7.73 3.06
C ALA A 480 0.00 -9.24 2.90
N ASN A 481 -0.66 -9.91 3.84
CA ASN A 481 -0.98 -11.34 3.77
C ASN A 481 -2.07 -11.67 2.74
N ILE A 482 -2.75 -10.66 2.17
CA ILE A 482 -3.68 -10.82 1.04
C ILE A 482 -3.22 -9.99 -0.16
N GLY A 483 -1.94 -9.61 -0.20
CA GLY A 483 -1.36 -8.87 -1.31
C GLY A 483 -1.92 -7.45 -1.48
N TYR A 484 -2.42 -6.81 -0.42
CA TYR A 484 -2.97 -5.45 -0.46
C TYR A 484 -2.01 -4.45 0.20
N PRO A 485 -0.94 -4.00 -0.50
CA PRO A 485 0.13 -3.22 0.12
C PRO A 485 -0.21 -1.74 0.30
N TRP A 486 -1.12 -1.18 -0.50
CA TRP A 486 -1.51 0.23 -0.44
C TRP A 486 -2.71 0.43 0.47
N TRP A 487 -2.42 0.66 1.74
CA TRP A 487 -3.41 0.82 2.79
C TRP A 487 -3.35 2.20 3.45
N SER A 488 -4.51 2.75 3.75
CA SER A 488 -4.75 3.99 4.47
C SER A 488 -5.62 3.72 5.69
N HIS A 489 -5.63 4.64 6.64
CA HIS A 489 -6.60 4.67 7.74
C HIS A 489 -6.77 6.12 8.18
N ASP A 490 -7.73 6.38 9.07
CA ASP A 490 -7.99 7.73 9.56
C ASP A 490 -7.01 8.09 10.66
N ILE A 491 -6.01 8.88 10.30
CA ILE A 491 -4.93 9.21 11.23
C ILE A 491 -5.46 10.13 12.33
N GLY A 492 -5.33 9.66 13.56
CA GLY A 492 -5.92 10.24 14.76
C GLY A 492 -7.34 9.75 15.07
N GLY A 493 -7.86 8.76 14.34
CA GLY A 493 -9.20 8.17 14.49
C GLY A 493 -10.32 9.00 13.84
N HIS A 494 -11.42 8.33 13.49
CA HIS A 494 -12.51 8.91 12.72
C HIS A 494 -13.58 9.60 13.57
N THR A 495 -14.19 8.83 14.47
CA THR A 495 -15.44 9.21 15.17
C THR A 495 -15.43 8.77 16.64
N ARG A 496 -16.43 9.25 17.39
CA ARG A 496 -16.66 8.93 18.82
C ARG A 496 -15.40 9.17 19.65
N GLY A 497 -15.31 8.52 20.81
CA GLY A 497 -14.15 8.62 21.70
C GLY A 497 -14.07 9.93 22.47
N VAL A 498 -12.87 10.20 22.99
CA VAL A 498 -12.54 11.40 23.78
C VAL A 498 -11.30 12.04 23.18
N ARG A 499 -11.23 13.38 23.20
CA ARG A 499 -10.02 14.10 22.82
C ARG A 499 -8.87 13.73 23.75
N ASP A 500 -7.83 13.16 23.17
CA ASP A 500 -6.56 12.86 23.83
C ASP A 500 -5.43 13.33 22.89
N ASP A 501 -4.73 14.38 23.34
CA ASP A 501 -3.68 15.03 22.53
C ASP A 501 -2.48 14.10 22.32
N GLU A 502 -2.19 13.20 23.26
CA GLU A 502 -1.12 12.21 23.12
C GLU A 502 -1.52 11.12 22.13
N LEU A 503 -2.73 10.57 22.25
CA LEU A 503 -3.28 9.59 21.31
C LEU A 503 -3.21 10.10 19.87
N ALA A 504 -3.68 11.32 19.62
CA ALA A 504 -3.64 11.93 18.29
C ALA A 504 -2.20 12.07 17.78
N THR A 505 -1.26 12.48 18.65
CA THR A 505 0.16 12.64 18.30
C THR A 505 0.81 11.30 17.96
N ARG A 506 0.59 10.26 18.79
CA ARG A 506 1.10 8.90 18.53
C ARG A 506 0.53 8.31 17.25
N TRP A 507 -0.72 8.61 16.94
CA TRP A 507 -1.34 8.18 15.69
C TRP A 507 -0.71 8.88 14.47
N VAL A 508 -0.43 10.18 14.54
CA VAL A 508 0.32 10.88 13.48
C VAL A 508 1.71 10.27 13.28
N GLN A 509 2.43 9.96 14.36
CA GLN A 509 3.74 9.30 14.30
C GLN A 509 3.68 7.93 13.63
N PHE A 510 2.69 7.10 13.97
CA PHE A 510 2.44 5.83 13.28
C PHE A 510 2.11 6.04 11.79
N GLY A 511 1.25 7.03 11.50
CA GLY A 511 0.82 7.35 10.14
C GLY A 511 1.97 7.63 9.17
N VAL A 512 3.03 8.30 9.63
CA VAL A 512 4.24 8.59 8.82
C VAL A 512 4.83 7.31 8.22
N PHE A 513 4.74 6.20 8.96
CA PHE A 513 5.23 4.87 8.59
C PHE A 513 4.12 3.92 8.16
N SER A 514 2.99 4.45 7.69
CA SER A 514 1.95 3.70 6.99
C SER A 514 2.07 3.87 5.47
N PRO A 515 1.46 3.01 4.64
CA PRO A 515 1.58 3.13 3.19
C PRO A 515 1.06 4.48 2.68
N ILE A 516 -0.11 4.93 3.15
CA ILE A 516 -0.70 6.24 2.84
C ILE A 516 -0.91 7.06 4.12
N MET A 517 -0.48 8.33 4.10
CA MET A 517 -0.58 9.27 5.22
C MET A 517 -1.78 10.20 5.04
N ARG A 518 -2.96 9.77 5.51
CA ARG A 518 -4.20 10.55 5.42
C ARG A 518 -4.75 10.96 6.78
N LEU A 519 -4.71 12.26 7.06
CA LEU A 519 -5.45 12.82 8.19
C LEU A 519 -6.92 12.93 7.77
N HIS A 520 -7.82 12.41 8.60
CA HIS A 520 -9.26 12.42 8.34
C HIS A 520 -10.06 12.26 9.64
N SER A 521 -11.30 12.74 9.65
CA SER A 521 -12.28 12.49 10.72
C SER A 521 -13.69 12.84 10.30
N ALA A 522 -14.65 12.35 11.07
CA ALA A 522 -16.07 12.67 10.99
C ALA A 522 -16.37 14.18 11.15
N ASN A 523 -17.59 14.57 10.73
CA ASN A 523 -18.15 15.90 10.94
C ASN A 523 -18.50 16.14 12.42
N ASN A 524 -17.46 16.36 13.21
CA ASN A 524 -17.55 16.75 14.60
C ASN A 524 -16.56 17.90 14.86
N PRO A 525 -17.02 19.08 15.33
CA PRO A 525 -16.13 20.23 15.53
C PRO A 525 -15.07 20.01 16.61
N PHE A 526 -15.21 18.98 17.46
CA PHE A 526 -14.28 18.65 18.53
C PHE A 526 -13.26 17.57 18.14
N ILE A 527 -13.45 16.88 17.02
CA ILE A 527 -12.48 15.93 16.46
C ILE A 527 -11.70 16.65 15.36
N ARG A 528 -10.58 17.25 15.77
CA ARG A 528 -9.74 18.13 14.93
C ARG A 528 -8.41 17.45 14.62
N LYS A 529 -7.82 17.78 13.46
CA LYS A 529 -6.55 17.18 12.99
C LYS A 529 -5.45 18.20 12.69
N GLU A 530 -5.78 19.49 12.67
CA GLU A 530 -4.79 20.52 12.37
C GLU A 530 -3.76 20.61 13.53
N PRO A 531 -2.44 20.60 13.28
CA PRO A 531 -1.46 20.56 14.39
C PRO A 531 -1.51 21.76 15.33
N TRP A 532 -1.88 22.96 14.86
CA TRP A 532 -1.88 24.19 15.67
C TRP A 532 -2.97 24.27 16.75
N VAL A 533 -3.80 23.24 16.87
CA VAL A 533 -4.95 23.16 17.78
C VAL A 533 -4.62 22.34 19.02
N PHE A 534 -3.46 21.68 18.97
CA PHE A 534 -2.88 20.88 20.03
C PHE A 534 -1.90 21.72 20.88
N PRO A 535 -1.63 21.33 22.14
CA PRO A 535 -0.61 21.95 22.96
C PRO A 535 0.77 21.91 22.30
N ALA A 536 1.68 22.79 22.75
CA ALA A 536 2.98 23.02 22.11
C ALA A 536 3.82 21.74 21.90
N GLU A 537 3.84 20.82 22.87
CA GLU A 537 4.57 19.53 22.77
C GLU A 537 4.03 18.68 21.60
N ALA A 538 2.71 18.46 21.58
CA ALA A 538 2.03 17.68 20.54
C ALA A 538 2.12 18.36 19.16
N ARG A 539 1.89 19.67 19.09
CA ARG A 539 2.00 20.46 17.86
C ARG A 539 3.40 20.34 17.23
N ALA A 540 4.45 20.46 18.04
CA ALA A 540 5.82 20.34 17.56
C ALA A 540 6.10 18.92 17.03
N ALA A 541 5.74 17.90 17.80
CA ALA A 541 5.92 16.49 17.40
C ALA A 541 5.17 16.15 16.11
N MET A 542 3.91 16.58 15.98
CA MET A 542 3.12 16.40 14.75
C MET A 542 3.74 17.14 13.56
N GLY A 543 4.22 18.36 13.75
CA GLY A 543 4.83 19.15 12.67
C GLY A 543 6.11 18.50 12.13
N GLU A 544 6.99 18.03 13.01
CA GLU A 544 8.21 17.30 12.61
C GLU A 544 7.88 15.98 11.90
N ALA A 545 6.89 15.23 12.40
CA ALA A 545 6.42 14.00 11.76
C ALA A 545 5.91 14.25 10.32
N LEU A 546 5.07 15.27 10.13
CA LEU A 546 4.51 15.61 8.80
C LEU A 546 5.58 16.06 7.81
N ARG A 547 6.59 16.83 8.26
CA ARG A 547 7.74 17.19 7.40
C ARG A 547 8.59 15.97 7.08
N PHE A 548 8.83 15.10 8.06
CA PHE A 548 9.60 13.87 7.86
C PHE A 548 8.94 12.96 6.82
N ARG A 549 7.61 12.84 6.79
CA ARG A 549 6.89 12.08 5.75
C ARG A 549 7.23 12.55 4.34
N HIS A 550 7.25 13.86 4.09
CA HIS A 550 7.61 14.40 2.77
C HIS A 550 9.09 14.20 2.45
N ARG A 551 9.96 14.34 3.45
CA ARG A 551 11.38 14.02 3.27
C ARG A 551 11.60 12.54 2.91
N LEU A 552 10.72 11.64 3.36
CA LEU A 552 10.80 10.21 3.09
C LEU A 552 10.36 9.82 1.67
N VAL A 553 9.73 10.72 0.90
CA VAL A 553 9.17 10.41 -0.43
C VAL A 553 10.16 9.76 -1.39
N PRO A 554 11.45 10.14 -1.49
CA PRO A 554 12.40 9.43 -2.38
C PRO A 554 12.57 7.94 -2.02
N TYR A 555 12.62 7.62 -0.72
CA TYR A 555 12.64 6.25 -0.24
C TYR A 555 11.33 5.52 -0.55
N LEU A 556 10.18 6.14 -0.22
CA LEU A 556 8.86 5.55 -0.48
C LEU A 556 8.62 5.30 -1.96
N HIS A 557 9.06 6.22 -2.82
CA HIS A 557 8.94 6.09 -4.26
C HIS A 557 9.80 4.94 -4.79
N THR A 558 11.01 4.76 -4.26
CA THR A 558 11.81 3.56 -4.57
C THR A 558 11.09 2.27 -4.13
N MET A 559 10.53 2.25 -2.92
CA MET A 559 9.78 1.08 -2.44
C MET A 559 8.52 0.81 -3.26
N ASN A 560 7.86 1.85 -3.77
CA ASN A 560 6.69 1.74 -4.64
C ASN A 560 6.98 0.94 -5.92
N HIS A 561 8.18 1.05 -6.50
CA HIS A 561 8.59 0.16 -7.60
C HIS A 561 8.68 -1.31 -7.16
N GLY A 562 9.29 -1.60 -6.00
CA GLY A 562 9.34 -2.95 -5.45
C GLY A 562 7.97 -3.51 -5.08
N THR A 563 7.04 -2.65 -4.66
CA THR A 563 5.64 -3.01 -4.42
C THR A 563 4.91 -3.38 -5.69
N ALA A 564 5.10 -2.66 -6.79
CA ALA A 564 4.57 -3.06 -8.10
C ALA A 564 5.12 -4.42 -8.59
N GLU A 565 6.32 -4.81 -8.11
CA GLU A 565 6.92 -6.13 -8.34
C GLU A 565 6.45 -7.22 -7.36
N GLY A 566 5.58 -6.87 -6.40
CA GLY A 566 4.94 -7.80 -5.47
C GLY A 566 5.50 -7.84 -4.05
N THR A 567 6.39 -6.91 -3.67
CA THR A 567 6.91 -6.81 -2.29
C THR A 567 6.26 -5.63 -1.56
N ALA A 568 5.42 -5.92 -0.56
CA ALA A 568 4.74 -4.88 0.21
C ALA A 568 5.72 -3.95 0.95
N LEU A 569 5.38 -2.65 1.01
CA LEU A 569 6.12 -1.65 1.80
C LEU A 569 6.07 -1.99 3.30
N VAL A 570 4.91 -2.35 3.83
CA VAL A 570 4.76 -2.78 5.23
C VAL A 570 4.71 -4.30 5.28
N ARG A 571 5.66 -4.92 6.01
CA ARG A 571 5.75 -6.38 6.14
C ARG A 571 5.79 -6.80 7.61
N PRO A 572 4.87 -7.65 8.09
CA PRO A 572 4.97 -8.24 9.42
C PRO A 572 6.32 -8.94 9.63
N MET A 573 6.83 -8.98 10.87
CA MET A 573 8.14 -9.57 11.14
C MET A 573 8.28 -11.03 10.66
N TYR A 574 7.19 -11.80 10.67
CA TYR A 574 7.21 -13.19 10.19
C TYR A 574 7.32 -13.34 8.67
N HIS A 575 7.20 -12.26 7.88
CA HIS A 575 7.59 -12.27 6.47
C HIS A 575 9.11 -12.35 6.33
N LEU A 576 9.85 -11.68 7.22
CA LEU A 576 11.32 -11.69 7.23
C LEU A 576 11.86 -12.98 7.85
N GLU A 577 11.26 -13.41 8.95
CA GLU A 577 11.75 -14.51 9.78
C GLU A 577 10.66 -15.57 10.01
N PRO A 578 10.16 -16.25 8.96
CA PRO A 578 8.99 -17.15 9.03
C PRO A 578 9.22 -18.42 9.87
N ARG A 579 10.47 -18.69 10.25
CA ARG A 579 10.86 -19.83 11.10
C ARG A 579 11.13 -19.45 12.56
N ARG A 580 11.05 -18.17 12.90
CA ARG A 580 11.27 -17.67 14.26
C ARG A 580 9.92 -17.39 14.91
N ASP A 581 9.64 -18.10 16.00
CA ASP A 581 8.39 -17.95 16.75
C ASP A 581 8.23 -16.55 17.35
N GLU A 582 9.35 -15.88 17.62
CA GLU A 582 9.41 -14.52 18.14
C GLU A 582 8.78 -13.50 17.17
N ALA A 583 8.97 -13.70 15.87
CA ALA A 583 8.43 -12.83 14.82
C ALA A 583 6.89 -12.81 14.79
N TYR A 584 6.23 -13.85 15.30
CA TYR A 584 4.77 -13.95 15.40
C TYR A 584 4.20 -13.32 16.69
N ARG A 585 5.06 -12.86 17.61
CA ARG A 585 4.66 -12.33 18.94
C ARG A 585 4.68 -10.81 19.01
N VAL A 586 4.96 -10.12 17.90
CA VAL A 586 5.13 -8.67 17.82
C VAL A 586 4.26 -8.08 16.70
N PRO A 587 2.92 -8.15 16.82
CA PRO A 587 2.00 -7.77 15.73
C PRO A 587 2.11 -6.30 15.30
N ASN A 588 2.62 -5.43 16.19
CA ASN A 588 2.80 -4.00 15.92
C ASN A 588 4.25 -3.64 15.52
N THR A 589 5.16 -4.60 15.40
CA THR A 589 6.49 -4.38 14.82
C THR A 589 6.49 -4.88 13.38
N TYR A 590 7.02 -4.09 12.45
CA TYR A 590 7.05 -4.46 11.04
C TYR A 590 8.27 -3.87 10.34
N ALA A 591 8.67 -4.50 9.24
CA ALA A 591 9.56 -3.88 8.27
C ALA A 591 8.80 -2.82 7.47
N PHE A 592 9.46 -1.68 7.29
CA PHE A 592 8.99 -0.58 6.47
C PHE A 592 9.97 -0.36 5.31
N GLY A 593 9.65 -0.99 4.18
CA GLY A 593 10.50 -1.12 3.00
C GLY A 593 11.71 -2.01 3.27
N SER A 594 12.82 -1.74 2.57
CA SER A 594 14.04 -2.53 2.72
C SER A 594 14.80 -2.21 4.01
N GLU A 595 14.86 -0.93 4.41
CA GLU A 595 15.87 -0.43 5.36
C GLU A 595 15.44 -0.40 6.83
N LEU A 596 14.15 -0.23 7.10
CA LEU A 596 13.64 0.20 8.41
C LEU A 596 12.84 -0.90 9.13
N LEU A 597 12.99 -0.96 10.45
CA LEU A 597 12.00 -1.57 11.36
C LEU A 597 11.29 -0.47 12.14
N VAL A 598 9.98 -0.59 12.26
CA VAL A 598 9.14 0.39 12.96
C VAL A 598 8.38 -0.32 14.08
N ALA A 599 8.36 0.28 15.26
CA ALA A 599 7.59 -0.18 16.40
C ALA A 599 6.79 0.99 16.99
N PRO A 600 5.57 1.26 16.51
CA PRO A 600 4.76 2.37 16.99
C PRO A 600 4.42 2.23 18.48
N ILE A 601 4.41 3.36 19.19
CA ILE A 601 3.92 3.44 20.57
C ILE A 601 2.40 3.58 20.51
N VAL A 602 1.70 2.57 21.00
CA VAL A 602 0.24 2.46 20.90
C VAL A 602 -0.46 2.42 22.26
N THR A 603 0.24 2.84 23.30
CA THR A 603 -0.29 3.00 24.66
C THR A 603 0.13 4.35 25.23
N PRO A 604 -0.62 4.93 26.18
CA PRO A 604 -0.22 6.17 26.85
C PRO A 604 1.17 6.05 27.48
N ARG A 605 1.91 7.16 27.52
CA ARG A 605 3.17 7.25 28.25
C ARG A 605 2.95 7.15 29.76
N ASP A 606 3.96 6.65 30.44
CA ASP A 606 3.99 6.67 31.90
C ASP A 606 4.17 8.13 32.39
N PRO A 607 3.36 8.61 33.36
CA PRO A 607 3.43 10.00 33.83
C PRO A 607 4.70 10.32 34.63
N VAL A 608 5.40 9.32 35.18
CA VAL A 608 6.64 9.50 35.95
C VAL A 608 7.83 9.62 35.01
N SER A 609 8.03 8.63 34.13
CA SER A 609 9.13 8.64 33.17
C SER A 609 8.89 9.61 32.01
N ARG A 610 7.63 9.91 31.69
CA ARG A 610 7.18 10.65 30.49
C ARG A 610 7.48 9.97 29.16
N HIS A 611 7.73 8.66 29.18
CA HIS A 611 8.00 7.86 27.99
C HIS A 611 6.84 6.90 27.71
N GLY A 612 6.49 6.76 26.44
CA GLY A 612 5.71 5.62 25.96
C GLY A 612 6.65 4.48 25.58
N VAL A 613 6.13 3.26 25.53
CA VAL A 613 6.91 2.05 25.28
C VAL A 613 6.34 1.27 24.10
N ALA A 614 7.22 0.76 23.25
CA ALA A 614 6.89 -0.21 22.22
C ALA A 614 7.75 -1.46 22.38
N ARG A 615 7.12 -2.60 22.59
CA ARG A 615 7.82 -3.89 22.62
C ARG A 615 8.08 -4.36 21.20
N ALA A 616 9.35 -4.60 20.87
CA ALA A 616 9.79 -5.10 19.58
C ALA A 616 10.64 -6.38 19.75
N TRP A 617 10.67 -7.21 18.71
CA TRP A 617 11.68 -8.23 18.53
C TRP A 617 12.58 -7.80 17.39
N LEU A 618 13.87 -7.65 17.67
CA LEU A 618 14.86 -7.26 16.69
C LEU A 618 15.46 -8.54 16.10
N PRO A 619 15.39 -8.74 14.76
CA PRO A 619 16.07 -9.86 14.10
C PRO A 619 17.59 -9.82 14.33
N PRO A 620 18.30 -10.94 14.11
CA PRO A 620 19.76 -10.97 14.20
C PRO A 620 20.42 -9.85 13.40
N GLY A 621 21.38 -9.16 14.01
CA GLY A 621 22.06 -8.00 13.41
C GLY A 621 22.25 -6.87 14.40
N THR A 622 22.54 -5.67 13.88
CA THR A 622 22.63 -4.43 14.66
C THR A 622 21.67 -3.41 14.05
N TRP A 623 21.00 -2.65 14.91
CA TRP A 623 19.91 -1.75 14.55
C TRP A 623 20.13 -0.38 15.20
N THR A 624 20.13 0.69 14.43
CA THR A 624 20.35 2.06 14.91
C THR A 624 19.07 2.86 14.84
N ASP A 625 18.61 3.43 15.94
CA ASP A 625 17.45 4.32 15.95
C ASP A 625 17.73 5.60 15.15
N VAL A 626 16.86 5.91 14.19
CA VAL A 626 16.99 7.03 13.27
C VAL A 626 16.94 8.39 13.98
N PHE A 627 16.13 8.49 15.04
CA PHE A 627 15.88 9.74 15.74
C PHE A 627 16.83 9.95 16.93
N THR A 628 17.18 8.89 17.64
CA THR A 628 18.03 8.99 18.84
C THR A 628 19.49 8.61 18.62
N GLY A 629 19.80 7.93 17.51
CA GLY A 629 21.09 7.32 17.23
C GLY A 629 21.46 6.15 18.16
N THR A 630 20.55 5.75 19.06
CA THR A 630 20.77 4.62 19.97
C THR A 630 20.94 3.33 19.16
N VAL A 631 21.96 2.54 19.47
CA VAL A 631 22.29 1.32 18.73
C VAL A 631 21.91 0.09 19.56
N TYR A 632 21.28 -0.90 18.95
CA TYR A 632 20.81 -2.12 19.59
C TYR A 632 21.39 -3.36 18.90
N ALA A 633 21.81 -4.33 19.70
CA ALA A 633 22.06 -5.68 19.20
C ALA A 633 20.72 -6.43 19.03
N GLY A 634 20.61 -7.12 17.90
CA GLY A 634 19.44 -7.91 17.53
C GLY A 634 19.37 -9.27 18.20
N ASP A 635 18.53 -10.14 17.64
CA ASP A 635 18.17 -11.48 18.12
C ASP A 635 17.57 -11.50 19.53
N ARG A 636 16.79 -10.48 19.87
CA ARG A 636 16.17 -10.33 21.19
C ARG A 636 14.93 -9.45 21.18
N PHE A 637 14.14 -9.59 22.25
CA PHE A 637 13.12 -8.60 22.58
C PHE A 637 13.76 -7.37 23.22
N VAL A 638 13.22 -6.20 22.87
CA VAL A 638 13.60 -4.90 23.43
C VAL A 638 12.32 -4.10 23.66
N ASP A 639 12.23 -3.46 24.82
CA ASP A 639 11.21 -2.45 25.10
C ASP A 639 11.82 -1.07 24.78
N LEU A 640 11.30 -0.43 23.73
CA LEU A 640 11.83 0.81 23.17
C LEU A 640 11.03 2.00 23.73
N HIS A 641 11.67 2.86 24.51
CA HIS A 641 11.03 3.96 25.22
C HIS A 641 11.29 5.30 24.54
N ARG A 642 10.24 6.05 24.21
CA ARG A 642 10.38 7.39 23.61
C ARG A 642 9.47 8.40 24.29
N THR A 643 9.96 9.63 24.41
CA THR A 643 9.15 10.81 24.69
C THR A 643 8.17 11.08 23.55
N LEU A 644 7.32 12.10 23.69
CA LEU A 644 6.25 12.37 22.72
C LEU A 644 6.76 12.92 21.37
N ASP A 645 8.00 13.40 21.31
CA ASP A 645 8.64 13.95 20.12
C ASP A 645 8.94 12.91 19.03
N THR A 646 9.16 11.64 19.40
CA THR A 646 9.63 10.61 18.47
C THR A 646 8.95 9.25 18.68
N VAL A 647 9.15 8.34 17.73
CA VAL A 647 8.67 6.95 17.73
C VAL A 647 9.83 6.02 17.36
N PRO A 648 9.91 4.78 17.89
CA PRO A 648 11.00 3.87 17.56
C PRO A 648 11.02 3.48 16.07
N VAL A 649 12.10 3.88 15.39
CA VAL A 649 12.36 3.58 13.97
C VAL A 649 13.83 3.24 13.83
N LEU A 650 14.12 2.00 13.48
CA LEU A 650 15.46 1.45 13.50
C LEU A 650 15.94 1.15 12.08
N LEU A 651 17.10 1.71 11.73
CA LEU A 651 17.83 1.46 10.49
C LEU A 651 18.77 0.26 10.71
N ARG A 652 18.74 -0.74 9.83
CA ARG A 652 19.67 -1.88 9.91
C ARG A 652 21.12 -1.43 9.73
N ALA A 653 22.09 -2.14 10.30
CA ALA A 653 23.50 -1.89 10.01
C ALA A 653 23.79 -2.02 8.50
N GLY A 654 24.56 -1.06 7.96
CA GLY A 654 24.76 -0.89 6.51
C GLY A 654 23.55 -0.28 5.80
N GLY A 655 22.49 0.08 6.53
CA GLY A 655 21.31 0.70 5.95
C GLY A 655 21.62 2.12 5.45
N ILE A 656 21.03 2.45 4.30
CA ILE A 656 21.17 3.75 3.63
C ILE A 656 19.77 4.27 3.34
N LEU A 657 19.36 5.34 4.03
CA LEU A 657 18.03 5.94 3.92
C LEU A 657 18.13 7.30 3.21
N PRO A 658 17.77 7.39 1.92
CA PRO A 658 17.71 8.67 1.23
C PRO A 658 16.46 9.45 1.63
N LEU A 659 16.67 10.69 2.04
CA LEU A 659 15.65 11.67 2.35
C LEU A 659 15.82 12.88 1.45
N ALA A 660 14.73 13.52 1.03
CA ALA A 660 14.82 14.85 0.47
C ALA A 660 15.38 15.82 1.52
N ALA A 661 16.15 16.81 1.08
CA ALA A 661 16.60 17.89 1.94
C ALA A 661 15.41 18.62 2.58
N ALA A 662 15.65 19.27 3.74
CA ALA A 662 14.57 19.85 4.54
C ALA A 662 13.80 20.99 3.84
N ASP A 663 14.38 21.59 2.82
CA ASP A 663 13.82 22.63 1.94
C ASP A 663 13.31 22.09 0.59
N GLN A 664 13.34 20.77 0.39
CA GLN A 664 12.89 20.08 -0.83
C GLN A 664 11.69 19.16 -0.53
N LEU A 665 10.62 19.73 0.03
CA LEU A 665 9.46 18.97 0.52
C LEU A 665 8.36 18.73 -0.53
N ASP A 666 8.58 19.09 -1.79
CA ASP A 666 7.62 18.84 -2.86
C ASP A 666 7.61 17.35 -3.24
N ALA A 667 6.49 16.67 -2.97
CA ALA A 667 6.31 15.25 -3.26
C ALA A 667 6.03 14.95 -4.74
N THR A 668 5.91 15.96 -5.60
CA THR A 668 5.57 15.79 -7.02
C THR A 668 6.81 15.76 -7.93
N VAL A 669 7.97 16.18 -7.43
CA VAL A 669 9.21 16.27 -8.22
C VAL A 669 10.38 15.50 -7.59
N ASN A 670 11.39 15.19 -8.42
CA ASN A 670 12.65 14.64 -7.95
C ASN A 670 13.50 15.75 -7.32
N PRO A 671 14.00 15.58 -6.09
CA PRO A 671 14.69 16.65 -5.39
C PRO A 671 16.08 16.92 -6.00
N THR A 672 16.51 18.17 -5.87
CA THR A 672 17.86 18.61 -6.26
C THR A 672 18.88 18.41 -5.14
N ALA A 673 18.41 18.22 -3.91
CA ALA A 673 19.26 17.99 -2.74
C ALA A 673 18.69 16.90 -1.82
N PHE A 674 19.59 16.09 -1.26
CA PHE A 674 19.27 14.98 -0.37
C PHE A 674 19.99 15.12 0.99
N GLU A 675 19.35 14.61 2.04
CA GLU A 675 20.05 14.08 3.21
C GLU A 675 19.98 12.56 3.17
N VAL A 676 21.11 11.87 3.32
CA VAL A 676 21.17 10.42 3.35
C VAL A 676 21.61 9.97 4.74
N LEU A 677 20.74 9.25 5.46
CA LEU A 677 21.11 8.68 6.74
C LEU A 677 21.80 7.32 6.53
N VAL A 678 22.94 7.12 7.18
CA VAL A 678 23.74 5.89 7.06
C VAL A 678 23.97 5.31 8.45
N ALA A 679 23.66 4.03 8.65
CA ALA A 679 24.05 3.27 9.83
C ALA A 679 25.36 2.51 9.55
N PRO A 680 26.54 3.02 9.93
CA PRO A 680 27.80 2.60 9.31
C PRO A 680 28.38 1.26 9.79
N GLY A 681 27.65 0.50 10.63
CA GLY A 681 28.16 -0.70 11.29
C GLY A 681 28.43 -1.92 10.39
N ALA A 682 28.03 -1.88 9.13
CA ALA A 682 28.25 -2.93 8.14
C ALA A 682 28.34 -2.31 6.72
N PRO A 683 28.90 -3.01 5.72
CA PRO A 683 28.80 -2.57 4.33
C PRO A 683 27.33 -2.46 3.90
N GLY A 684 27.04 -1.45 3.08
CA GLY A 684 25.69 -1.04 2.75
C GLY A 684 25.52 -0.71 1.28
N GLU A 685 24.34 -1.01 0.75
CA GLU A 685 23.94 -0.63 -0.59
C GLU A 685 22.45 -0.30 -0.64
N PHE A 686 22.10 0.75 -1.40
CA PHE A 686 20.73 1.10 -1.74
C PHE A 686 20.68 1.60 -3.19
N THR A 687 19.66 1.22 -3.95
CA THR A 687 19.43 1.78 -5.30
C THR A 687 18.24 2.70 -5.25
N LEU A 688 18.49 4.00 -5.38
CA LEU A 688 17.45 5.02 -5.54
C LEU A 688 16.86 4.91 -6.95
N VAL A 689 15.55 4.72 -7.03
CA VAL A 689 14.80 4.67 -8.30
C VAL A 689 13.96 5.94 -8.41
N GLU A 690 14.03 6.58 -9.58
CA GLU A 690 13.34 7.85 -9.86
C GLU A 690 12.74 7.83 -11.26
N ASP A 691 11.56 8.42 -11.42
CA ASP A 691 10.91 8.68 -12.70
C ASP A 691 10.11 10.00 -12.67
N HIS A 692 9.47 10.33 -13.79
CA HIS A 692 8.44 11.37 -13.86
C HIS A 692 7.04 10.76 -13.79
N GLU A 693 6.07 11.54 -13.32
CA GLU A 693 4.67 11.14 -13.27
C GLU A 693 4.18 10.72 -14.67
N GLY A 694 3.52 9.56 -14.76
CA GLY A 694 3.02 9.00 -16.02
C GLY A 694 4.09 8.37 -16.94
N GLU A 695 5.37 8.42 -16.58
CA GLU A 695 6.46 7.88 -17.41
C GLU A 695 7.10 6.63 -16.80
N GLY A 696 6.29 5.72 -16.24
CA GLY A 696 6.80 4.58 -15.47
C GLY A 696 7.75 3.60 -16.16
N SER A 697 7.81 3.65 -17.49
CA SER A 697 8.75 2.89 -18.29
C SER A 697 10.15 3.53 -18.34
N ARG A 698 10.26 4.84 -18.10
CA ARG A 698 11.50 5.62 -18.12
C ARG A 698 12.01 5.89 -16.72
N THR A 699 12.83 4.97 -16.22
CA THR A 699 13.37 5.04 -14.86
C THR A 699 14.86 5.37 -14.85
N ALA A 700 15.27 6.24 -13.93
CA ALA A 700 16.65 6.46 -13.54
C ALA A 700 16.98 5.64 -12.28
N ARG A 701 18.20 5.12 -12.19
CA ARG A 701 18.70 4.34 -11.05
C ARG A 701 20.04 4.87 -10.59
N THR A 702 20.10 5.31 -9.34
CA THR A 702 21.32 5.80 -8.69
C THR A 702 21.68 4.87 -7.54
N ARG A 703 22.77 4.10 -7.71
CA ARG A 703 23.28 3.23 -6.65
C ARG A 703 24.03 4.05 -5.61
N LEU A 704 23.79 3.78 -4.34
CA LEU A 704 24.44 4.38 -3.17
C LEU A 704 25.14 3.26 -2.39
N THR A 705 26.41 3.44 -2.03
CA THR A 705 27.15 2.41 -1.28
C THR A 705 27.94 3.00 -0.13
N TRP A 706 27.97 2.27 0.98
CA TRP A 706 28.86 2.51 2.12
C TRP A 706 29.82 1.33 2.27
N ASP A 707 31.12 1.62 2.22
CA ASP A 707 32.19 0.67 2.46
C ASP A 707 32.95 1.04 3.74
N PRO A 708 32.70 0.35 4.87
CA PRO A 708 33.39 0.64 6.12
C PRO A 708 34.87 0.26 6.10
N ALA A 709 35.32 -0.66 5.23
CA ALA A 709 36.73 -1.06 5.16
C ALA A 709 37.61 0.05 4.59
N HIS A 710 37.06 0.84 3.67
CA HIS A 710 37.73 2.01 3.08
C HIS A 710 37.21 3.34 3.65
N ALA A 711 36.25 3.30 4.58
CA ALA A 711 35.51 4.44 5.09
C ALA A 711 34.99 5.36 3.96
N GLU A 712 34.50 4.77 2.87
CA GLU A 712 34.03 5.48 1.69
C GLU A 712 32.51 5.39 1.56
N PHE A 713 31.86 6.53 1.39
CA PHE A 713 30.49 6.60 0.87
C PHE A 713 30.51 7.06 -0.58
N ARG A 714 29.76 6.39 -1.45
CA ARG A 714 29.75 6.65 -2.89
C ARG A 714 28.33 6.76 -3.43
N VAL A 715 28.11 7.83 -4.19
CA VAL A 715 26.98 8.01 -5.11
C VAL A 715 27.49 7.59 -6.50
N HIS A 716 27.02 6.46 -7.00
CA HIS A 716 27.44 5.99 -8.33
C HIS A 716 26.78 6.83 -9.42
N ALA A 717 27.34 6.79 -10.64
CA ALA A 717 26.72 7.39 -11.81
C ALA A 717 25.28 6.85 -11.98
N THR A 718 24.33 7.74 -12.18
CA THR A 718 22.94 7.39 -12.48
C THR A 718 22.89 6.69 -13.83
N THR A 719 22.09 5.62 -13.90
CA THR A 719 21.87 4.83 -15.12
C THR A 719 20.40 4.88 -15.53
N GLY A 720 20.08 4.59 -16.80
CA GLY A 720 18.72 4.67 -17.32
C GLY A 720 18.38 6.07 -17.86
N ALA A 721 17.18 6.55 -17.59
CA ALA A 721 16.66 7.82 -18.13
C ALA A 721 17.23 9.05 -17.40
N LEU A 722 18.44 9.48 -17.74
CA LEU A 722 19.12 10.60 -17.07
C LEU A 722 18.37 11.95 -17.10
N ASP A 723 17.48 12.14 -18.06
CA ASP A 723 16.68 13.36 -18.21
C ASP A 723 15.58 13.50 -17.14
N VAL A 724 15.23 12.41 -16.43
CA VAL A 724 14.22 12.46 -15.35
C VAL A 724 14.77 12.97 -14.02
N VAL A 725 16.08 13.18 -13.93
CA VAL A 725 16.78 13.62 -12.72
C VAL A 725 17.55 14.92 -12.96
N PRO A 726 17.67 15.82 -11.96
CA PRO A 726 18.58 16.95 -12.01
C PRO A 726 20.02 16.53 -12.36
N ALA A 727 20.64 17.29 -13.28
CA ALA A 727 22.01 17.03 -13.74
C ALA A 727 23.04 17.19 -12.60
N HIS A 728 22.82 18.15 -11.70
CA HIS A 728 23.65 18.39 -10.52
C HIS A 728 22.82 18.28 -9.25
N ARG A 729 23.39 17.61 -8.24
CA ARG A 729 22.72 17.36 -6.96
C ARG A 729 23.65 17.51 -5.79
N ASP A 730 23.10 18.04 -4.70
CA ASP A 730 23.80 18.15 -3.42
C ASP A 730 23.36 17.02 -2.47
N TRP A 731 24.34 16.39 -1.84
CA TRP A 731 24.15 15.24 -0.96
C TRP A 731 24.78 15.52 0.39
N ARG A 732 23.96 15.58 1.43
CA ARG A 732 24.43 15.55 2.82
C ARG A 732 24.40 14.12 3.33
N ILE A 733 25.56 13.52 3.53
CA ILE A 733 25.67 12.16 4.06
C ILE A 733 25.79 12.25 5.59
N THR A 734 24.75 11.82 6.30
CA THR A 734 24.66 11.85 7.76
C THR A 734 24.87 10.45 8.32
N PHE A 735 26.01 10.23 8.97
CA PHE A 735 26.33 8.98 9.66
C PHE A 735 25.73 8.99 11.06
N LEU A 736 24.92 7.97 11.40
CA LEU A 736 24.37 7.74 12.74
C LEU A 736 25.40 7.07 13.66
N ALA A 737 26.49 7.80 13.90
CA ALA A 737 27.66 7.38 14.66
C ALA A 737 28.48 8.62 15.06
N ALA A 738 29.49 8.43 15.92
CA ALA A 738 30.49 9.48 16.16
C ALA A 738 31.56 9.48 15.05
N PRO A 739 32.09 10.64 14.64
CA PRO A 739 33.18 10.70 13.67
C PRO A 739 34.50 10.22 14.29
N ALA A 740 35.41 9.71 13.45
CA ALA A 740 36.80 9.48 13.84
C ALA A 740 37.49 10.80 14.24
N ASP A 741 38.53 10.71 15.08
CA ASP A 741 39.30 11.87 15.52
C ASP A 741 39.89 12.63 14.32
N GLY A 742 39.67 13.95 14.29
CA GLY A 742 40.15 14.81 13.21
C GLY A 742 39.33 14.79 11.92
N GLN A 743 38.23 14.04 11.85
CA GLN A 743 37.30 14.05 10.71
C GLN A 743 36.66 15.45 10.52
N PRO A 744 36.81 16.09 9.34
CA PRO A 744 36.05 17.27 8.99
C PRO A 744 34.55 16.95 8.83
N THR A 745 33.68 17.80 9.35
CA THR A 745 32.22 17.60 9.32
C THR A 745 31.50 18.88 8.90
N SER A 746 30.46 18.77 8.08
CA SER A 746 29.57 19.90 7.76
C SER A 746 28.57 20.18 8.90
N ALA A 747 28.16 19.13 9.62
CA ALA A 747 27.34 19.22 10.82
C ALA A 747 27.73 18.10 11.81
N ARG A 748 27.54 18.34 13.12
CA ARG A 748 27.83 17.36 14.16
C ARG A 748 26.88 17.49 15.34
N ALA A 749 26.38 16.36 15.82
CA ALA A 749 25.66 16.20 17.07
C ALA A 749 26.31 15.08 17.90
N ALA A 750 25.71 14.74 19.05
CA ALA A 750 26.24 13.71 19.94
C ALA A 750 26.13 12.29 19.37
N ASP A 751 25.14 12.06 18.50
CA ASP A 751 24.71 10.76 17.98
C ASP A 751 24.94 10.61 16.47
N ARG A 752 25.35 11.68 15.79
CA ARG A 752 25.54 11.72 14.34
C ARG A 752 26.50 12.81 13.88
N PHE A 753 27.02 12.68 12.67
CA PHE A 753 27.72 13.75 11.96
C PHE A 753 27.45 13.68 10.47
N SER A 754 27.66 14.81 9.78
CA SER A 754 27.42 14.92 8.35
C SER A 754 28.67 15.35 7.58
N VAL A 755 28.74 14.90 6.33
CA VAL A 755 29.67 15.37 5.30
C VAL A 755 28.88 15.69 4.04
N ASP A 756 29.27 16.75 3.33
CA ASP A 756 28.56 17.20 2.14
C ASP A 756 29.34 16.81 0.87
N LEU A 757 28.62 16.46 -0.18
CA LEU A 757 29.12 16.06 -1.49
C LEU A 757 28.22 16.66 -2.57
N SER A 758 28.79 17.32 -3.58
CA SER A 758 28.04 17.77 -4.76
C SER A 758 28.46 16.90 -5.95
N VAL A 759 27.47 16.37 -6.66
CA VAL A 759 27.66 15.34 -7.69
C VAL A 759 26.95 15.73 -8.99
N ASP A 760 27.64 15.54 -10.11
CA ASP A 760 27.01 15.43 -11.42
C ASP A 760 26.41 14.02 -11.58
N SER A 761 25.10 13.94 -11.80
CA SER A 761 24.35 12.69 -11.79
C SER A 761 24.88 11.68 -12.83
N ALA A 762 25.42 12.14 -13.95
CA ALA A 762 25.95 11.25 -15.00
C ALA A 762 27.31 10.63 -14.66
N SER A 763 28.07 11.22 -13.75
CA SER A 763 29.43 10.77 -13.38
C SER A 763 29.56 10.24 -11.95
N GLY A 764 28.65 10.61 -11.05
CA GLY A 764 28.70 10.20 -9.65
C GLY A 764 29.80 10.91 -8.84
N GLY A 765 29.99 10.48 -7.59
CA GLY A 765 31.01 11.02 -6.69
C GLY A 765 31.15 10.19 -5.42
N SER A 766 32.22 10.42 -4.67
CA SER A 766 32.42 9.76 -3.38
C SER A 766 33.07 10.68 -2.37
N VAL A 767 32.92 10.32 -1.09
CA VAL A 767 33.60 10.93 0.04
C VAL A 767 34.28 9.83 0.85
N THR A 768 35.58 9.99 1.09
CA THR A 768 36.37 9.12 1.95
C THR A 768 36.59 9.83 3.29
N LEU A 769 36.23 9.17 4.38
CA LEU A 769 36.45 9.68 5.73
C LEU A 769 37.91 9.45 6.15
N VAL A 770 38.38 10.27 7.09
CA VAL A 770 39.72 10.16 7.71
C VAL A 770 39.89 8.82 8.44
N GLY A 771 38.79 8.27 8.95
CA GLY A 771 38.73 6.95 9.57
C GLY A 771 37.30 6.44 9.69
N ALA A 772 37.14 5.18 10.08
CA ALA A 772 35.83 4.57 10.25
C ALA A 772 35.02 5.28 11.37
N PRO A 773 33.72 5.55 11.15
CA PRO A 773 32.85 6.05 12.20
C PRO A 773 32.78 5.12 13.41
N VAL A 774 32.68 5.69 14.60
CA VAL A 774 32.55 4.95 15.85
C VAL A 774 31.07 4.73 16.16
N VAL A 775 30.60 3.50 15.96
CA VAL A 775 29.21 3.10 16.18
C VAL A 775 28.90 3.02 17.68
N GLY A 776 27.70 3.47 18.06
CA GLY A 776 27.21 3.51 19.44
C GLY A 776 27.23 4.93 20.01
N VAL A 777 26.46 5.14 21.06
CA VAL A 777 26.35 6.43 21.76
C VAL A 777 26.62 6.22 23.24
N ASP A 778 27.35 7.13 23.90
CA ASP A 778 27.45 7.08 25.36
C ASP A 778 26.09 7.41 25.98
N ALA A 779 25.43 6.39 26.52
CA ALA A 779 24.14 6.48 27.17
C ALA A 779 24.10 7.43 28.38
N ARG A 780 25.23 7.81 28.99
CA ARG A 780 25.24 8.65 30.21
C ARG A 780 24.49 9.97 30.02
N GLU A 781 24.73 10.66 28.91
CA GLU A 781 24.08 11.94 28.63
C GLU A 781 22.58 11.79 28.34
N ALA A 782 22.18 10.70 27.68
CA ALA A 782 20.77 10.36 27.49
C ALA A 782 20.09 10.05 28.83
N VAL A 783 20.73 9.24 29.68
CA VAL A 783 20.24 8.90 31.02
C VAL A 783 20.11 10.14 31.90
N ARG A 784 21.08 11.06 31.85
CA ARG A 784 21.01 12.35 32.56
C ARG A 784 19.76 13.12 32.18
N ARG A 785 19.49 13.27 30.88
CA ARG A 785 18.29 13.95 30.36
C ARG A 785 16.99 13.27 30.79
N VAL A 786 16.96 11.93 30.79
CA VAL A 786 15.81 11.14 31.27
C VAL A 786 15.54 11.42 32.75
N LEU A 787 16.57 11.36 33.61
CA LEU A 787 16.42 11.64 35.04
C LEU A 787 16.01 13.10 35.30
N GLU A 788 16.56 14.07 34.55
CA GLU A 788 16.18 15.48 34.66
C GLU A 788 14.69 15.72 34.33
N GLY A 789 14.18 15.08 33.28
CA GLY A 789 12.78 15.20 32.87
C GLY A 789 11.77 14.43 33.73
N ALA A 790 12.22 13.39 34.44
CA ALA A 790 11.34 12.48 35.17
C ALA A 790 10.72 13.10 36.43
N GLN A 791 9.43 12.78 36.64
CA GLN A 791 8.63 13.21 37.78
C GLN A 791 8.77 12.24 38.97
N ALA A 792 10.02 12.06 39.41
CA ALA A 792 10.41 11.21 40.54
C ALA A 792 11.18 11.98 41.61
N GLY A 793 11.38 11.36 42.78
CA GLY A 793 12.13 11.97 43.88
C GLY A 793 13.58 12.27 43.51
N ASN A 794 14.05 13.47 43.84
CA ASN A 794 15.42 13.90 43.52
C ASN A 794 16.50 13.05 44.20
N PRO A 795 16.35 12.57 45.45
CA PRO A 795 17.32 11.67 46.07
C PRO A 795 17.52 10.36 45.28
N GLU A 796 16.44 9.72 44.86
CA GLU A 796 16.48 8.46 44.10
C GLU A 796 17.09 8.68 42.71
N LYS A 797 16.78 9.82 42.07
CA LYS A 797 17.42 10.21 40.81
C LYS A 797 18.91 10.48 40.95
N LEU A 798 19.33 11.11 42.05
CA LEU A 798 20.75 11.34 42.33
C LEU A 798 21.47 10.02 42.56
N GLU A 799 20.90 9.12 43.37
CA GLU A 799 21.46 7.78 43.62
C GLU A 799 21.60 6.98 42.30
N ALA A 800 20.58 7.00 41.45
CA ALA A 800 20.63 6.40 40.12
C ALA A 800 21.73 7.00 39.24
N TRP A 801 21.84 8.33 39.22
CA TRP A 801 22.89 9.02 38.48
C TRP A 801 24.28 8.66 38.99
N GLU A 802 24.47 8.59 40.30
CA GLU A 802 25.73 8.17 40.92
C GLU A 802 26.12 6.77 40.48
N VAL A 803 25.18 5.82 40.40
CA VAL A 803 25.42 4.47 39.84
C VAL A 803 25.82 4.55 38.36
N VAL A 804 25.09 5.30 37.54
CA VAL A 804 25.34 5.42 36.09
C VAL A 804 26.67 6.10 35.78
N ALA A 805 27.08 7.06 36.61
CA ALA A 805 28.32 7.82 36.47
C ALA A 805 29.57 7.03 36.88
N LYS A 806 29.43 5.92 37.60
CA LYS A 806 30.57 5.06 37.97
C LYS A 806 31.31 4.56 36.74
N ASP A 807 32.63 4.41 36.92
CA ASP A 807 33.50 3.71 35.98
C ASP A 807 33.44 2.20 36.25
N LEU A 808 32.27 1.61 36.01
CA LEU A 808 31.99 0.18 36.16
C LEU A 808 31.47 -0.42 34.85
N PRO A 809 31.67 -1.73 34.62
CA PRO A 809 31.02 -2.45 33.53
C PRO A 809 29.51 -2.20 33.52
N ARG A 810 28.91 -2.13 32.33
CA ARG A 810 27.47 -1.83 32.16
C ARG A 810 26.57 -2.82 32.89
N ALA A 811 26.90 -4.11 32.81
CA ALA A 811 26.16 -5.15 33.51
C ALA A 811 26.13 -4.90 35.03
N ASP A 812 27.26 -4.49 35.61
CA ASP A 812 27.37 -4.18 37.04
C ASP A 812 26.57 -2.93 37.41
N ARG A 813 26.60 -1.89 36.56
CA ARG A 813 25.76 -0.69 36.73
C ARG A 813 24.27 -1.03 36.68
N ILE A 814 23.85 -1.90 35.77
CA ILE A 814 22.45 -2.36 35.66
C ILE A 814 22.05 -3.14 36.91
N VAL A 815 22.91 -4.04 37.41
CA VAL A 815 22.65 -4.80 38.64
C VAL A 815 22.53 -3.87 39.85
N GLU A 816 23.43 -2.90 39.99
CA GLU A 816 23.39 -1.93 41.08
C GLU A 816 22.19 -0.98 40.96
N LEU A 817 21.77 -0.59 39.75
CA LEU A 817 20.55 0.20 39.55
C LEU A 817 19.30 -0.53 40.07
N GLY A 818 19.32 -1.86 40.10
CA GLY A 818 18.28 -2.69 40.70
C GLY A 818 18.12 -2.51 42.21
N THR A 819 19.13 -1.96 42.91
CA THR A 819 19.04 -1.66 44.34
C THR A 819 18.54 -0.25 44.63
N VAL A 820 18.51 0.63 43.62
CA VAL A 820 18.03 2.00 43.75
C VAL A 820 16.50 2.03 43.77
N GLY A 821 15.93 2.83 44.67
CA GLY A 821 14.49 3.04 44.85
C GLY A 821 13.79 3.79 43.70
N LEU A 822 14.30 3.71 42.47
CA LEU A 822 13.66 4.30 41.30
C LEU A 822 12.29 3.65 41.02
N PRO A 823 11.27 4.43 40.60
CA PRO A 823 10.05 3.89 40.01
C PRO A 823 10.38 2.98 38.81
N ASP A 824 9.68 1.85 38.68
CA ASP A 824 9.98 0.81 37.68
C ASP A 824 10.00 1.38 36.25
N ALA A 825 8.98 2.16 35.87
CA ALA A 825 8.91 2.77 34.54
C ALA A 825 10.08 3.72 34.22
N LEU A 826 10.70 4.34 35.24
CA LEU A 826 11.89 5.16 35.06
C LEU A 826 13.16 4.29 35.01
N ARG A 827 13.22 3.24 35.83
CA ARG A 827 14.31 2.25 35.80
C ARG A 827 14.40 1.58 34.42
N ASP A 828 13.27 1.20 33.84
CA ASP A 828 13.22 0.50 32.55
C ASP A 828 13.80 1.34 31.40
N VAL A 829 13.49 2.65 31.36
CA VAL A 829 14.09 3.58 30.39
C VAL A 829 15.61 3.66 30.56
N VAL A 830 16.10 3.76 31.80
CA VAL A 830 17.54 3.81 32.08
C VAL A 830 18.22 2.49 31.70
N VAL A 831 17.59 1.35 31.97
CA VAL A 831 18.10 0.02 31.62
C VAL A 831 18.15 -0.18 30.11
N GLU A 832 17.15 0.27 29.34
CA GLU A 832 17.20 0.26 27.88
C GLU A 832 18.45 0.99 27.37
N LEU A 833 18.66 2.23 27.84
CA LEU A 833 19.77 3.06 27.40
C LEU A 833 21.13 2.43 27.77
N LEU A 834 21.29 1.91 28.99
CA LEU A 834 22.51 1.21 29.40
C LEU A 834 22.73 -0.11 28.64
N GLY A 835 21.66 -0.74 28.17
CA GLY A 835 21.68 -1.96 27.37
C GLY A 835 22.02 -1.75 25.89
N SER A 836 22.08 -0.51 25.42
CA SER A 836 22.46 -0.15 24.04
C SER A 836 23.95 -0.43 23.75
N VAL A 837 24.36 -0.48 22.48
CA VAL A 837 25.75 -0.66 22.08
C VAL A 837 26.52 0.66 22.28
N HIS A 838 27.65 0.60 22.99
CA HIS A 838 28.48 1.77 23.27
C HIS A 838 29.68 1.90 22.31
N PRO A 839 30.24 3.12 22.16
CA PRO A 839 31.42 3.37 21.35
C PRO A 839 32.58 2.41 21.68
N GLY A 840 33.16 1.80 20.65
CA GLY A 840 34.35 0.94 20.77
C GLY A 840 34.08 -0.51 21.18
N GLU A 841 32.82 -0.90 21.40
CA GLU A 841 32.44 -2.29 21.61
C GLU A 841 31.99 -2.93 20.30
N SER A 842 32.51 -4.12 19.99
CA SER A 842 31.92 -4.96 18.96
C SER A 842 30.56 -5.46 19.44
N ALA A 843 29.50 -5.28 18.64
CA ALA A 843 28.24 -5.96 18.86
C ALA A 843 28.52 -7.47 19.03
N PRO A 844 27.93 -8.16 20.02
CA PRO A 844 28.19 -9.57 20.22
C PRO A 844 27.91 -10.32 18.92
N ALA A 845 28.91 -11.01 18.38
CA ALA A 845 28.72 -11.92 17.25
C ALA A 845 27.67 -12.95 17.67
N GLY A 846 26.52 -12.96 16.97
CA GLY A 846 25.41 -13.85 17.26
C GLY A 846 25.89 -15.29 17.39
N ARG A 847 25.42 -15.98 18.43
CA ARG A 847 25.60 -17.42 18.59
C ARG A 847 24.57 -18.17 17.78
#